data_AF-A0A7V7AAQ0-F1
#
_entry.id   AF-A0A7V7AAQ0-F1
#
_cell.length_a   1.000
_cell.length_b   1.000
_cell.length_c   1.000
_cell.angle_alpha   90.00
_cell.angle_beta   90.00
_cell.angle_gamma   90.00
#
_symmetry.space_group_name_H-M   'P 1'
#
loop_
_entity.id
_entity.type
_entity.pdbx_description
1 polymer ?
#
loop_
_entity_poly.entity_id
_entity_poly.type
_entity_poly.pdbx_seq_one_letter_code
_entity_poly.pdbx_strand_id
1 'polypeptide(L)'
;MTTINRDFDHLGDYSFDVLPCNILDEDVQNIGPEKGYGGVALGFFDGVHIGHRELLRTLVYFCTLRGYEPAVFTMDRYPKPHAADNGEQLFDGLIQDTRWKLEILFELGIERTYIQQFDEAFASVTPEEFLDKILYEKLKARLVVIGPDFSFGYKAAGNADMMKAWGKKRGVEVVVIEPLYSDGEPVLSTVIRKALKVGDLQKVTRLLGTEYSISGTVIPGNAQGRTVGMPTANVRIPQQLLIPPFGVYVTRTKVGGRTYNSVTNIGTRPTVNKDETDVLMETVLFDYDSNLYGIEINVSFLYFIRPERSFNSFLTLTNQMNKDLKMATSWLDSYEQLWKVADNNGITTWVLPSDRFHSSVINVCLSSPADPCASAAHAFLGRILASCTREYPTQTEFTKRLNDLFGAEYTLSNRREGDWQTVIFRASTVNRGMDNSKPFHSLVDLVYKTLLDPPLDEDGFFNVDIVERERRNFLSDWNAYISDYKNYVSLRTRDLLCGEQLHGTCMIGSIDCIASLSSTELTRQWRQWLKTAQITVLVAGRFDNELKEKIVNAWDNLPNNGGRLRRLPGREPSPFLVGDPVHVVEKAPIRMSRLGIMYSGLRPYTSFRVGEIDVLNNMLASASHSLLHDIVRQHPDAVHHISCRTFPFLSSIYIHAIVTPGQEDKVLRAVDRQLKKIATGSYPPELFTSSLEMIKNQLISIADEMENMLSFRRNQLTAGRNIDIDGALALVRQITPEQINELAAKLTRQVTYVLVPEAEADTLYKGQSINSAPDKKATL
;
A
#
# COMPACT_ATOMS: atom_id res chain seq x y z
N MET A 1 -19.15 -17.00 -6.92
CA MET A 1 -19.63 -18.41 -6.93
C MET A 1 -20.30 -18.67 -8.28
N THR A 2 -19.60 -19.35 -9.19
CA THR A 2 -20.22 -20.10 -10.29
C THR A 2 -19.30 -21.28 -10.61
N THR A 3 -19.89 -22.46 -10.55
CA THR A 3 -19.31 -23.80 -10.45
C THR A 3 -18.65 -24.25 -11.76
N ILE A 4 -17.44 -24.83 -11.68
CA ILE A 4 -16.94 -25.78 -12.68
C ILE A 4 -16.52 -27.04 -11.92
N ASN A 5 -17.39 -28.04 -11.93
CA ASN A 5 -17.06 -29.42 -11.60
C ASN A 5 -16.17 -29.98 -12.70
N ARG A 6 -15.03 -30.58 -12.33
CA ARG A 6 -14.47 -31.74 -13.05
C ARG A 6 -13.91 -32.72 -12.03
N ASP A 7 -14.37 -33.96 -12.18
CA ASP A 7 -14.09 -35.13 -11.38
C ASP A 7 -12.59 -35.44 -11.28
N PHE A 8 -12.12 -35.70 -10.06
CA PHE A 8 -10.91 -36.47 -9.79
C PHE A 8 -11.17 -37.36 -8.57
N ASP A 9 -11.69 -38.55 -8.83
CA ASP A 9 -11.67 -39.65 -7.87
C ASP A 9 -10.38 -40.47 -8.06
N HIS A 10 -9.76 -40.80 -6.92
CA HIS A 10 -8.62 -41.69 -6.70
C HIS A 10 -7.20 -41.09 -6.78
N LEU A 11 -6.76 -40.50 -5.66
CA LEU A 11 -5.44 -40.71 -5.01
C LEU A 11 -5.48 -40.06 -3.61
N GLY A 12 -4.97 -40.77 -2.60
CA GLY A 12 -5.28 -40.57 -1.18
C GLY A 12 -4.72 -39.33 -0.48
N ASP A 13 -5.47 -38.92 0.56
CA ASP A 13 -5.13 -38.14 1.76
C ASP A 13 -3.96 -37.14 1.68
N TYR A 14 -4.24 -35.98 1.08
CA TYR A 14 -3.76 -34.69 1.60
C TYR A 14 -4.87 -33.64 1.42
N SER A 15 -5.48 -33.21 2.52
CA SER A 15 -6.35 -32.04 2.53
C SER A 15 -5.50 -30.78 2.43
N PHE A 16 -5.43 -30.17 1.24
CA PHE A 16 -4.88 -28.83 1.07
C PHE A 16 -6.02 -27.82 1.01
N ASP A 17 -6.03 -26.85 1.92
CA ASP A 17 -6.79 -25.62 1.74
C ASP A 17 -6.30 -24.93 0.47
N VAL A 18 -7.24 -24.56 -0.39
CA VAL A 18 -7.00 -23.94 -1.69
C VAL A 18 -6.26 -22.61 -1.52
N LEU A 19 -4.95 -22.60 -1.78
CA LEU A 19 -4.21 -21.36 -2.02
C LEU A 19 -4.67 -20.80 -3.38
N PRO A 20 -5.01 -19.50 -3.51
CA PRO A 20 -5.44 -18.96 -4.80
C PRO A 20 -4.21 -18.63 -5.65
N CYS A 21 -3.46 -19.63 -6.09
CA CYS A 21 -2.58 -19.50 -7.24
C CYS A 21 -2.76 -20.82 -7.97
N ASN A 22 -3.17 -20.79 -9.24
CA ASN A 22 -3.14 -22.01 -10.03
C ASN A 22 -1.66 -22.36 -10.24
N ILE A 23 -1.11 -23.16 -9.32
CA ILE A 23 0.22 -23.72 -9.43
C ILE A 23 0.14 -24.74 -10.57
N LEU A 24 0.74 -24.41 -11.70
CA LEU A 24 0.98 -25.37 -12.76
C LEU A 24 2.40 -25.89 -12.54
N ASP A 25 2.51 -26.98 -11.76
CA ASP A 25 3.72 -27.78 -11.65
C ASP A 25 3.83 -28.72 -12.87
N GLU A 26 3.71 -28.11 -14.05
CA GLU A 26 3.79 -28.79 -15.33
C GLU A 26 5.13 -28.45 -15.98
N ASP A 27 5.82 -29.47 -16.47
CA ASP A 27 6.98 -29.29 -17.33
C ASP A 27 6.55 -28.36 -18.48
N VAL A 28 7.20 -27.20 -18.66
CA VAL A 28 6.74 -26.15 -19.62
C VAL A 28 6.72 -26.70 -21.06
N GLN A 29 7.28 -27.88 -21.29
CA GLN A 29 7.13 -28.67 -22.50
C GLN A 29 5.71 -29.14 -22.82
N ASN A 30 4.81 -29.21 -21.83
CA ASN A 30 3.50 -29.88 -21.95
C ASN A 30 2.27 -28.95 -21.86
N ILE A 31 2.45 -27.62 -21.89
CA ILE A 31 1.32 -26.67 -21.81
C ILE A 31 0.49 -26.72 -23.11
N GLY A 32 -0.80 -27.08 -22.98
CA GLY A 32 -1.75 -27.17 -24.10
C GLY A 32 -2.16 -25.83 -24.72
N PRO A 33 -2.71 -25.82 -25.96
CA PRO A 33 -2.87 -24.61 -26.78
C PRO A 33 -3.97 -23.61 -26.34
N GLU A 34 -4.82 -23.92 -25.36
CA GLU A 34 -6.07 -23.19 -25.16
C GLU A 34 -5.98 -21.89 -24.33
N LYS A 35 -4.85 -21.58 -23.70
CA LYS A 35 -4.80 -20.53 -22.69
C LYS A 35 -3.44 -19.82 -22.63
N GLY A 36 -3.13 -19.01 -23.64
CA GLY A 36 -1.94 -18.16 -23.60
C GLY A 36 -2.31 -16.76 -23.16
N TYR A 37 -1.63 -16.27 -22.14
CA TYR A 37 -1.97 -15.02 -21.47
C TYR A 37 -0.76 -14.11 -21.33
N GLY A 38 -1.00 -12.82 -21.60
CA GLY A 38 0.02 -11.80 -21.66
C GLY A 38 0.62 -11.47 -20.30
N GLY A 39 1.82 -10.89 -20.31
CA GLY A 39 2.49 -10.44 -19.09
C GLY A 39 3.24 -11.54 -18.35
N VAL A 40 4.56 -11.62 -18.54
CA VAL A 40 5.41 -12.55 -17.80
C VAL A 40 6.54 -11.81 -17.10
N ALA A 41 6.70 -12.03 -15.79
CA ALA A 41 7.88 -11.66 -15.02
C ALA A 41 8.85 -12.85 -14.97
N LEU A 42 10.14 -12.60 -15.20
CA LEU A 42 11.16 -13.66 -15.19
C LEU A 42 12.12 -13.46 -14.01
N GLY A 43 12.42 -14.54 -13.29
CA GLY A 43 13.38 -14.52 -12.18
C GLY A 43 13.33 -15.77 -11.31
N PHE A 44 14.34 -15.94 -10.44
CA PHE A 44 14.36 -17.05 -9.48
C PHE A 44 13.54 -16.75 -8.21
N PHE A 45 13.45 -15.48 -7.81
CA PHE A 45 12.66 -15.01 -6.66
C PHE A 45 12.92 -15.80 -5.35
N ASP A 46 14.17 -16.15 -5.04
CA ASP A 46 14.55 -16.83 -3.79
C ASP A 46 14.23 -16.04 -2.51
N GLY A 47 14.08 -14.72 -2.65
CA GLY A 47 13.40 -13.84 -1.70
C GLY A 47 12.73 -12.71 -2.46
N VAL A 48 11.44 -12.48 -2.24
CA VAL A 48 10.65 -11.44 -2.92
C VAL A 48 10.92 -10.07 -2.29
N HIS A 49 12.12 -9.55 -2.55
CA HIS A 49 12.63 -8.28 -2.06
C HIS A 49 12.00 -7.06 -2.75
N ILE A 50 12.25 -5.83 -2.27
CA ILE A 50 11.59 -4.62 -2.81
C ILE A 50 11.85 -4.41 -4.31
N GLY A 51 13.03 -4.80 -4.81
CA GLY A 51 13.32 -4.87 -6.25
C GLY A 51 12.42 -5.85 -7.03
N HIS A 52 12.25 -7.08 -6.55
CA HIS A 52 11.28 -8.02 -7.14
C HIS A 52 9.84 -7.51 -7.02
N ARG A 53 9.47 -6.88 -5.91
CA ARG A 53 8.14 -6.29 -5.72
C ARG A 53 7.86 -5.15 -6.70
N GLU A 54 8.86 -4.30 -7.00
CA GLU A 54 8.76 -3.27 -8.05
C GLU A 54 8.49 -3.90 -9.41
N LEU A 55 9.23 -4.96 -9.74
CA LEU A 55 9.07 -5.72 -10.98
C LEU A 55 7.68 -6.34 -11.11
N LEU A 56 7.26 -7.09 -10.10
CA LEU A 56 5.97 -7.80 -10.09
C LEU A 56 4.79 -6.82 -10.11
N ARG A 57 4.86 -5.71 -9.38
CA ARG A 57 3.80 -4.69 -9.42
C ARG A 57 3.74 -3.94 -10.73
N THR A 58 4.89 -3.69 -11.34
CA THR A 58 4.94 -3.11 -12.69
C THR A 58 4.26 -4.05 -13.67
N LEU A 59 4.54 -5.36 -13.58
CA LEU A 59 3.84 -6.38 -14.36
C LEU A 59 2.33 -6.32 -14.13
N VAL A 60 1.87 -6.43 -12.88
CA VAL A 60 0.44 -6.47 -12.54
C VAL A 60 -0.29 -5.20 -12.99
N TYR A 61 0.30 -4.02 -12.75
CA TYR A 61 -0.23 -2.74 -13.21
C TYR A 61 -0.43 -2.73 -14.73
N PHE A 62 0.61 -3.09 -15.47
CA PHE A 62 0.57 -3.07 -16.93
C PHE A 62 -0.26 -4.19 -17.56
N CYS A 63 -0.40 -5.32 -16.88
CA CYS A 63 -1.31 -6.38 -17.27
C CYS A 63 -2.76 -5.94 -17.09
N THR A 64 -3.08 -5.35 -15.93
CA THR A 64 -4.42 -4.82 -15.66
C THR A 64 -4.79 -3.74 -16.67
N LEU A 65 -3.86 -2.83 -17.00
CA LEU A 65 -4.05 -1.78 -18.01
C LEU A 65 -4.36 -2.34 -19.42
N ARG A 66 -3.80 -3.52 -19.75
CA ARG A 66 -3.87 -4.12 -21.10
C ARG A 66 -4.83 -5.31 -21.21
N GLY A 67 -5.48 -5.69 -20.11
CA GLY A 67 -6.33 -6.89 -20.05
C GLY A 67 -5.55 -8.20 -20.21
N TYR A 68 -4.32 -8.26 -19.70
CA TYR A 68 -3.48 -9.46 -19.68
C TYR A 68 -3.51 -10.16 -18.30
N GLU A 69 -3.22 -11.47 -18.21
CA GLU A 69 -3.12 -12.19 -16.93
C GLU A 69 -1.66 -12.22 -16.45
N PRO A 70 -1.28 -11.53 -15.36
CA PRO A 70 0.10 -11.47 -14.91
C PRO A 70 0.60 -12.85 -14.43
N ALA A 71 1.69 -13.31 -15.03
CA ALA A 71 2.34 -14.56 -14.67
C ALA A 71 3.80 -14.40 -14.26
N VAL A 72 4.27 -15.29 -13.40
CA VAL A 72 5.69 -15.44 -13.05
C VAL A 72 6.23 -16.70 -13.71
N PHE A 73 7.40 -16.62 -14.32
CA PHE A 73 8.20 -17.77 -14.70
C PHE A 73 9.42 -17.85 -13.79
N THR A 74 9.54 -18.96 -13.08
CA THR A 74 10.62 -19.25 -12.14
C THR A 74 11.09 -20.69 -12.27
N MET A 75 12.03 -21.11 -11.44
CA MET A 75 12.63 -22.45 -11.50
C MET A 75 12.56 -23.15 -10.13
N ASP A 76 12.56 -24.49 -10.13
CA ASP A 76 12.50 -25.33 -8.93
C ASP A 76 13.80 -25.27 -8.10
N ARG A 77 14.94 -25.04 -8.76
CA ARG A 77 16.27 -24.96 -8.16
C ARG A 77 17.07 -23.82 -8.75
N TYR A 78 17.99 -23.29 -7.96
CA TYR A 78 18.90 -22.25 -8.43
C TYR A 78 19.86 -22.86 -9.46
N PRO A 79 20.06 -22.24 -10.64
CA PRO A 79 21.06 -22.68 -11.60
C PRO A 79 22.43 -22.68 -10.91
N LYS A 80 23.12 -23.82 -10.82
CA LYS A 80 24.41 -23.90 -10.12
C LYS A 80 25.33 -22.76 -10.60
N PRO A 81 25.66 -21.77 -9.73
CA PRO A 81 26.46 -20.65 -10.17
C PRO A 81 27.88 -21.16 -10.46
N HIS A 82 28.55 -20.55 -11.45
CA HIS A 82 30.00 -20.48 -11.35
C HIS A 82 30.30 -19.73 -10.05
N ALA A 83 31.23 -20.23 -9.22
CA ALA A 83 31.71 -19.44 -8.08
C ALA A 83 32.07 -18.04 -8.59
N ALA A 84 31.80 -17.00 -7.80
CA ALA A 84 32.33 -15.68 -8.16
C ALA A 84 33.85 -15.80 -8.38
N ASP A 85 34.44 -14.92 -9.20
CA ASP A 85 35.88 -15.00 -9.54
C ASP A 85 36.80 -15.00 -8.29
N ASN A 86 36.27 -14.61 -7.12
CA ASN A 86 36.92 -14.62 -5.81
C ASN A 86 36.65 -15.88 -4.95
N GLY A 87 35.94 -16.89 -5.47
CA GLY A 87 35.57 -18.10 -4.73
C GLY A 87 34.36 -17.96 -3.80
N GLU A 88 33.65 -16.82 -3.78
CA GLU A 88 32.43 -16.67 -2.97
C GLU A 88 31.29 -17.54 -3.50
N GLN A 89 30.64 -18.29 -2.60
CA GLN A 89 29.42 -19.04 -2.90
C GLN A 89 28.23 -18.07 -3.04
N LEU A 90 27.71 -17.95 -4.25
CA LEU A 90 26.61 -17.02 -4.59
C LEU A 90 25.24 -17.48 -4.10
N PHE A 91 25.06 -18.78 -3.84
CA PHE A 91 23.81 -19.38 -3.39
C PHE A 91 24.04 -20.51 -2.38
N ASP A 92 23.36 -20.43 -1.24
CA ASP A 92 23.57 -21.28 -0.06
C ASP A 92 22.28 -21.62 0.71
N GLY A 93 21.13 -21.40 0.07
CA GLY A 93 19.80 -21.67 0.64
C GLY A 93 18.73 -20.77 0.02
N LEU A 94 17.47 -20.90 0.37
CA LEU A 94 16.41 -19.97 -0.02
C LEU A 94 16.24 -18.91 1.08
N ILE A 95 15.97 -17.66 0.69
CA ILE A 95 15.68 -16.59 1.65
C ILE A 95 14.22 -16.71 2.13
N GLN A 96 13.34 -17.25 1.30
CA GLN A 96 11.95 -17.50 1.65
C GLN A 96 11.55 -18.90 1.20
N ASP A 97 10.73 -19.57 2.00
CA ASP A 97 10.18 -20.87 1.63
C ASP A 97 9.30 -20.76 0.38
N THR A 98 9.30 -21.81 -0.46
CA THR A 98 8.56 -21.83 -1.73
C THR A 98 7.07 -21.61 -1.52
N ARG A 99 6.45 -22.21 -0.49
CA ARG A 99 5.02 -22.02 -0.22
C ARG A 99 4.72 -20.55 0.09
N TRP A 100 5.54 -19.92 0.93
CA TRP A 100 5.40 -18.52 1.30
C TRP A 100 5.70 -17.57 0.15
N LYS A 101 6.70 -17.89 -0.67
CA LYS A 101 6.99 -17.18 -1.92
C LYS A 101 5.73 -17.13 -2.79
N LEU A 102 5.04 -18.25 -2.97
CA LEU A 102 3.81 -18.31 -3.77
C LEU A 102 2.67 -17.49 -3.15
N GLU A 103 2.51 -17.50 -1.84
CA GLU A 103 1.55 -16.63 -1.14
C GLU A 103 1.87 -15.15 -1.38
N ILE A 104 3.13 -14.73 -1.28
CA ILE A 104 3.55 -13.36 -1.56
C ILE A 104 3.26 -12.99 -3.02
N LEU A 105 3.56 -13.87 -3.98
CA LEU A 105 3.26 -13.62 -5.40
C LEU A 105 1.76 -13.42 -5.61
N PHE A 106 0.92 -14.26 -4.99
CA PHE A 106 -0.52 -14.10 -5.06
C PHE A 106 -1.00 -12.77 -4.44
N GLU A 107 -0.51 -12.43 -3.25
CA GLU A 107 -0.85 -11.15 -2.59
C GLU A 107 -0.41 -9.92 -3.39
N LEU A 108 0.61 -10.06 -4.25
CA LEU A 108 1.05 -9.03 -5.19
C LEU A 108 0.19 -8.96 -6.46
N GLY A 109 -0.80 -9.85 -6.63
CA GLY A 109 -1.72 -9.87 -7.77
C GLY A 109 -1.28 -10.77 -8.93
N ILE A 110 -0.30 -11.65 -8.73
CA ILE A 110 0.09 -12.66 -9.72
C ILE A 110 -0.97 -13.76 -9.76
N GLU A 111 -1.46 -14.08 -10.96
CA GLU A 111 -2.52 -15.09 -11.14
C GLU A 111 -1.98 -16.48 -11.43
N ARG A 112 -0.76 -16.55 -12.01
CA ARG A 112 -0.11 -17.80 -12.39
C ARG A 112 1.38 -17.79 -12.09
N THR A 113 1.89 -18.92 -11.60
CA THR A 113 3.33 -19.15 -11.45
C THR A 113 3.72 -20.43 -12.18
N TYR A 114 4.61 -20.31 -13.16
CA TYR A 114 5.23 -21.43 -13.85
C TYR A 114 6.55 -21.75 -13.16
N ILE A 115 6.69 -22.97 -12.64
CA ILE A 115 7.91 -23.45 -12.01
C ILE A 115 8.57 -24.45 -12.95
N GLN A 116 9.60 -24.00 -13.67
CA GLN A 116 10.36 -24.86 -14.57
C GLN A 116 11.33 -25.74 -13.77
N GLN A 117 11.31 -27.04 -14.03
CA GLN A 117 12.34 -27.95 -13.57
C GLN A 117 13.68 -27.62 -14.25
N PHE A 118 14.71 -27.27 -13.48
CA PHE A 118 16.04 -26.99 -14.03
C PHE A 118 16.87 -28.28 -14.16
N ASP A 119 16.66 -28.99 -15.26
CA ASP A 119 17.41 -30.18 -15.65
C ASP A 119 18.45 -29.88 -16.76
N GLU A 120 19.19 -30.91 -17.21
CA GLU A 120 20.21 -30.75 -18.25
C GLU A 120 19.60 -30.35 -19.62
N ALA A 121 18.38 -30.81 -19.89
CA ALA A 121 17.67 -30.48 -21.12
C ALA A 121 17.31 -28.99 -21.15
N PHE A 122 16.72 -28.46 -20.08
CA PHE A 122 16.40 -27.04 -19.95
C PHE A 122 17.66 -26.17 -19.88
N ALA A 123 18.71 -26.62 -19.18
CA ALA A 123 19.99 -25.91 -19.12
C ALA A 123 20.63 -25.73 -20.50
N SER A 124 20.32 -26.59 -21.47
CA SER A 124 20.84 -26.60 -22.85
C SER A 124 20.05 -25.74 -23.83
N VAL A 125 18.90 -25.18 -23.43
CA VAL A 125 18.02 -24.35 -24.28
C VAL A 125 18.75 -23.08 -24.73
N THR A 126 18.80 -22.79 -26.03
CA THR A 126 19.46 -21.55 -26.49
C THR A 126 18.63 -20.31 -26.15
N PRO A 127 19.23 -19.11 -26.12
CA PRO A 127 18.48 -17.89 -25.88
C PRO A 127 17.32 -17.67 -26.88
N GLU A 128 17.52 -18.00 -28.15
CA GLU A 128 16.48 -17.90 -29.19
C GLU A 128 15.34 -18.89 -28.96
N GLU A 129 15.67 -20.12 -28.57
CA GLU A 129 14.66 -21.13 -28.23
C GLU A 129 13.84 -20.73 -27.00
N PHE A 130 14.49 -20.15 -25.99
CA PHE A 130 13.79 -19.62 -24.83
C PHE A 130 12.81 -18.50 -25.22
N LEU A 131 13.26 -17.55 -26.03
CA LEU A 131 12.42 -16.44 -26.46
C LEU A 131 11.26 -16.87 -27.36
N ASP A 132 11.54 -17.60 -28.44
CA ASP A 132 10.52 -17.94 -29.44
C ASP A 132 9.67 -19.15 -29.01
N LYS A 133 10.28 -20.26 -28.57
CA LYS A 133 9.51 -21.47 -28.23
C LYS A 133 8.84 -21.37 -26.87
N ILE A 134 9.51 -20.82 -25.86
CA ILE A 134 8.96 -20.74 -24.50
C ILE A 134 8.12 -19.47 -24.32
N LEU A 135 8.71 -18.27 -24.44
CA LEU A 135 7.96 -17.05 -24.16
C LEU A 135 6.88 -16.75 -25.20
N TYR A 136 7.19 -16.84 -26.50
CA TYR A 136 6.25 -16.44 -27.56
C TYR A 136 5.22 -17.52 -27.90
N GLU A 137 5.64 -18.77 -28.12
CA GLU A 137 4.75 -19.83 -28.59
C GLU A 137 3.96 -20.47 -27.44
N LYS A 138 4.65 -20.89 -26.37
CA LYS A 138 4.01 -21.59 -25.24
C LYS A 138 3.31 -20.65 -24.28
N LEU A 139 4.04 -19.68 -23.72
CA LEU A 139 3.46 -18.73 -22.76
C LEU A 139 2.61 -17.64 -23.43
N LYS A 140 2.76 -17.46 -24.76
CA LYS A 140 2.09 -16.40 -25.55
C LYS A 140 2.29 -15.00 -24.96
N ALA A 141 3.48 -14.73 -24.45
CA ALA A 141 3.83 -13.46 -23.85
C ALA A 141 3.58 -12.29 -24.83
N ARG A 142 2.98 -11.21 -24.31
CA ARG A 142 2.78 -9.92 -25.00
C ARG A 142 3.44 -8.75 -24.26
N LEU A 143 3.76 -8.98 -23.00
CA LEU A 143 4.51 -8.10 -22.11
C LEU A 143 5.48 -9.00 -21.34
N VAL A 144 6.73 -8.58 -21.23
CA VAL A 144 7.75 -9.24 -20.41
C VAL A 144 8.38 -8.18 -19.51
N VAL A 145 8.48 -8.47 -18.22
CA VAL A 145 9.10 -7.57 -17.23
C VAL A 145 10.30 -8.28 -16.60
N ILE A 146 11.46 -7.63 -16.66
CA ILE A 146 12.72 -8.19 -16.16
C ILE A 146 13.54 -7.15 -15.38
N GLY A 147 14.46 -7.64 -14.56
CA GLY A 147 15.56 -6.83 -14.04
C GLY A 147 16.65 -6.59 -15.09
N PRO A 148 17.58 -5.66 -14.86
CA PRO A 148 18.61 -5.29 -15.84
C PRO A 148 19.68 -6.37 -15.97
N ASP A 149 19.98 -7.09 -14.88
CA ASP A 149 20.97 -8.17 -14.83
C ASP A 149 20.35 -9.55 -15.18
N PHE A 150 19.12 -9.57 -15.71
CA PHE A 150 18.48 -10.82 -16.09
C PHE A 150 19.21 -11.46 -17.28
N SER A 151 19.62 -12.70 -17.11
CA SER A 151 20.25 -13.52 -18.14
C SER A 151 19.52 -14.86 -18.28
N PHE A 152 19.60 -15.44 -19.49
CA PHE A 152 18.84 -16.63 -19.84
C PHE A 152 19.49 -17.42 -20.98
N GLY A 153 18.97 -18.63 -21.23
CA GLY A 153 19.48 -19.55 -22.23
C GLY A 153 20.82 -20.19 -21.84
N TYR A 154 21.32 -21.04 -22.72
CA TYR A 154 22.51 -21.86 -22.51
C TYR A 154 23.69 -21.00 -22.07
N LYS A 155 24.26 -21.33 -20.90
CA LYS A 155 25.36 -20.60 -20.26
C LYS A 155 25.09 -19.10 -20.07
N ALA A 156 23.82 -18.72 -19.85
CA ALA A 156 23.40 -17.33 -19.64
C ALA A 156 23.80 -16.40 -20.80
N ALA A 157 23.85 -16.91 -22.04
CA ALA A 157 24.26 -16.15 -23.22
C ALA A 157 23.26 -15.05 -23.64
N GLY A 158 22.00 -15.15 -23.20
CA GLY A 158 20.97 -14.13 -23.42
C GLY A 158 20.96 -13.06 -22.33
N ASN A 159 20.60 -11.83 -22.70
CA ASN A 159 20.53 -10.67 -21.80
C ASN A 159 19.33 -9.76 -22.11
N ALA A 160 19.14 -8.72 -21.28
CA ALA A 160 18.04 -7.77 -21.39
C ALA A 160 17.99 -7.05 -22.76
N ASP A 161 19.12 -6.69 -23.36
CA ASP A 161 19.14 -5.99 -24.64
C ASP A 161 18.75 -6.90 -25.81
N MET A 162 19.21 -8.16 -25.77
CA MET A 162 18.77 -9.17 -26.72
C MET A 162 17.26 -9.40 -26.63
N MET A 163 16.70 -9.42 -25.41
CA MET A 163 15.25 -9.53 -25.20
C MET A 163 14.50 -8.29 -25.71
N LYS A 164 14.98 -7.06 -25.48
CA LYS A 164 14.38 -5.83 -26.04
C LYS A 164 14.36 -5.86 -27.58
N ALA A 165 15.48 -6.27 -28.20
CA ALA A 165 15.59 -6.37 -29.66
C ALA A 165 14.62 -7.41 -30.22
N TRP A 166 14.52 -8.57 -29.57
CA TRP A 166 13.54 -9.60 -29.88
C TRP A 166 12.10 -9.10 -29.72
N GLY A 167 11.80 -8.41 -28.62
CA GLY A 167 10.47 -7.89 -28.32
C GLY A 167 9.99 -6.92 -29.40
N LYS A 168 10.87 -6.00 -29.82
CA LYS A 168 10.62 -5.08 -30.96
C LYS A 168 10.30 -5.83 -32.26
N LYS A 169 10.98 -6.96 -32.52
CA LYS A 169 10.75 -7.79 -33.72
C LYS A 169 9.43 -8.57 -33.65
N ARG A 170 9.04 -9.06 -32.48
CA ARG A 170 7.87 -9.94 -32.28
C ARG A 170 6.59 -9.19 -31.86
N GLY A 171 6.66 -7.89 -31.62
CA GLY A 171 5.54 -7.12 -31.07
C GLY A 171 5.25 -7.45 -29.60
N VAL A 172 6.30 -7.81 -28.85
CA VAL A 172 6.24 -8.07 -27.41
C VAL A 172 6.86 -6.89 -26.69
N GLU A 173 6.11 -6.28 -25.78
CA GLU A 173 6.63 -5.19 -24.95
C GLU A 173 7.59 -5.75 -23.91
N VAL A 174 8.78 -5.14 -23.79
CA VAL A 174 9.79 -5.54 -22.82
C VAL A 174 10.07 -4.36 -21.91
N VAL A 175 9.71 -4.49 -20.64
CA VAL A 175 9.95 -3.49 -19.61
C VAL A 175 11.11 -3.96 -18.74
N VAL A 176 12.19 -3.18 -18.71
CA VAL A 176 13.33 -3.42 -17.83
C VAL A 176 13.24 -2.46 -16.65
N ILE A 177 13.17 -3.02 -15.46
CA ILE A 177 13.08 -2.27 -14.22
C ILE A 177 14.47 -1.83 -13.80
N GLU A 178 14.66 -0.55 -13.49
CA GLU A 178 15.93 -0.06 -12.95
C GLU A 178 16.17 -0.63 -11.54
N PRO A 179 17.43 -0.89 -11.16
CA PRO A 179 17.75 -1.36 -9.82
C PRO A 179 17.30 -0.35 -8.76
N LEU A 180 16.77 -0.87 -7.66
CA LEU A 180 16.58 -0.08 -6.45
C LEU A 180 17.86 -0.10 -5.62
N TYR A 181 18.12 1.01 -4.95
CA TYR A 181 19.23 1.16 -4.01
C TYR A 181 18.68 1.54 -2.64
N SER A 182 19.27 0.98 -1.59
CA SER A 182 18.99 1.34 -0.20
C SER A 182 20.31 1.52 0.52
N ASP A 183 20.48 2.65 1.22
CA ASP A 183 21.71 2.96 1.96
C ASP A 183 23.00 2.86 1.12
N GLY A 184 22.91 3.19 -0.18
CA GLY A 184 24.04 3.15 -1.12
C GLY A 184 24.37 1.77 -1.70
N GLU A 185 23.63 0.72 -1.32
CA GLU A 185 23.80 -0.63 -1.85
C GLU A 185 22.64 -1.04 -2.76
N PRO A 186 22.89 -1.85 -3.81
CA PRO A 186 21.82 -2.39 -4.64
C PRO A 186 20.98 -3.40 -3.86
N VAL A 187 19.66 -3.38 -4.08
CA VAL A 187 18.73 -4.34 -3.48
C VAL A 187 18.82 -5.68 -4.23
N LEU A 188 19.64 -6.60 -3.73
CA LEU A 188 19.90 -7.92 -4.33
C LEU A 188 19.81 -9.05 -3.29
N SER A 189 19.42 -10.25 -3.71
CA SER A 189 19.40 -11.44 -2.86
C SER A 189 20.76 -11.73 -2.22
N THR A 190 21.88 -11.52 -2.93
CA THR A 190 23.24 -11.71 -2.38
C THR A 190 23.53 -10.79 -1.20
N VAL A 191 23.07 -9.53 -1.25
CA VAL A 191 23.22 -8.55 -0.14
C VAL A 191 22.36 -8.96 1.04
N ILE A 192 21.13 -9.40 0.79
CA ILE A 192 20.20 -9.88 1.82
C ILE A 192 20.76 -11.11 2.55
N ARG A 193 21.34 -12.06 1.81
CA ARG A 193 22.01 -13.25 2.39
C ARG A 193 23.16 -12.85 3.31
N LYS A 194 24.02 -11.94 2.85
CA LYS A 194 25.15 -11.43 3.65
C LYS A 194 24.64 -10.79 4.95
N ALA A 195 23.60 -9.97 4.89
CA ALA A 195 22.97 -9.37 6.06
C ALA A 195 22.35 -10.41 7.01
N LEU A 196 21.63 -11.41 6.47
CA LEU A 196 20.99 -12.46 7.26
C LEU A 196 22.02 -13.32 8.01
N LYS A 197 23.15 -13.67 7.37
CA LYS A 197 24.25 -14.44 7.97
C LYS A 197 24.90 -13.77 9.17
N VAL A 198 24.94 -12.45 9.20
CA VAL A 198 25.52 -11.69 10.32
C VAL A 198 24.45 -11.25 11.34
N GLY A 199 23.18 -11.61 11.12
CA GLY A 199 22.07 -11.27 12.00
C GLY A 199 21.58 -9.82 11.89
N ASP A 200 21.90 -9.10 10.82
CA ASP A 200 21.40 -7.73 10.56
C ASP A 200 19.96 -7.77 10.01
N LEU A 201 19.03 -8.13 10.90
CA LEU A 201 17.61 -8.29 10.57
C LEU A 201 16.93 -6.97 10.15
N GLN A 202 17.44 -5.84 10.60
CA GLN A 202 16.92 -4.53 10.22
C GLN A 202 17.23 -4.24 8.74
N LYS A 203 18.48 -4.46 8.31
CA LYS A 203 18.85 -4.34 6.90
C LYS A 203 18.09 -5.36 6.04
N VAL A 204 17.96 -6.61 6.50
CA VAL A 204 17.15 -7.63 5.83
C VAL A 204 15.71 -7.16 5.63
N THR A 205 15.07 -6.63 6.66
CA THR A 205 13.69 -6.13 6.60
C THR A 205 13.54 -4.98 5.61
N ARG A 206 14.46 -4.01 5.61
CA ARG A 206 14.46 -2.89 4.65
C ARG A 206 14.57 -3.36 3.20
N LEU A 207 15.49 -4.28 2.93
CA LEU A 207 15.72 -4.80 1.58
C LEU A 207 14.61 -5.75 1.11
N LEU A 208 14.08 -6.60 2.00
CA LEU A 208 12.97 -7.50 1.68
C LEU A 208 11.63 -6.76 1.54
N GLY A 209 11.45 -5.65 2.27
CA GLY A 209 10.18 -4.94 2.43
C GLY A 209 9.21 -5.64 3.39
N THR A 210 9.70 -6.64 4.12
CA THR A 210 8.99 -7.44 5.13
C THR A 210 10.03 -8.12 6.02
N GLU A 211 9.64 -8.51 7.22
CA GLU A 211 10.49 -9.30 8.11
C GLU A 211 10.89 -10.63 7.47
N TYR A 212 12.12 -11.08 7.72
CA TYR A 212 12.49 -12.47 7.44
C TYR A 212 11.66 -13.40 8.32
N SER A 213 11.09 -14.46 7.75
CA SER A 213 10.23 -15.38 8.50
C SER A 213 10.48 -16.84 8.14
N ILE A 214 10.23 -17.71 9.12
CA ILE A 214 10.28 -19.16 8.96
C ILE A 214 8.92 -19.71 9.34
N SER A 215 8.34 -20.53 8.47
CA SER A 215 7.10 -21.25 8.72
C SER A 215 7.36 -22.71 9.05
N GLY A 216 6.45 -23.32 9.80
CA GLY A 216 6.38 -24.77 9.91
C GLY A 216 5.35 -25.24 10.93
N THR A 217 5.13 -26.55 10.94
CA THR A 217 4.20 -27.20 11.86
C THR A 217 4.84 -27.36 13.23
N VAL A 218 4.10 -27.01 14.28
CA VAL A 218 4.56 -27.17 15.66
C VAL A 218 4.58 -28.65 16.05
N ILE A 219 5.75 -29.13 16.45
CA ILE A 219 6.00 -30.52 16.84
C ILE A 219 6.16 -30.66 18.37
N PRO A 220 5.97 -31.87 18.93
CA PRO A 220 6.29 -32.15 20.32
C PRO A 220 7.78 -31.89 20.63
N GLY A 221 8.04 -31.17 21.73
CA GLY A 221 9.38 -30.99 22.29
C GLY A 221 9.54 -31.68 23.64
N ASN A 222 10.68 -31.48 24.31
CA ASN A 222 10.94 -32.06 25.65
C ASN A 222 10.06 -31.47 26.77
N ALA A 223 9.17 -30.53 26.45
CA ALA A 223 8.25 -29.83 27.35
C ALA A 223 8.90 -29.15 28.58
N GLN A 224 10.22 -29.00 28.61
CA GLN A 224 10.95 -28.44 29.75
C GLN A 224 10.57 -26.99 30.04
N GLY A 225 10.30 -26.18 29.02
CA GLY A 225 9.84 -24.79 29.20
C GLY A 225 8.53 -24.66 30.00
N ARG A 226 7.64 -25.68 29.95
CA ARG A 226 6.40 -25.68 30.75
C ARG A 226 6.68 -25.68 32.24
N THR A 227 7.76 -26.33 32.68
CA THR A 227 8.13 -26.41 34.11
C THR A 227 8.53 -25.06 34.72
N VAL A 228 8.83 -24.07 33.88
CA VAL A 228 9.20 -22.69 34.27
C VAL A 228 8.19 -21.64 33.78
N GLY A 229 7.01 -22.06 33.33
CA GLY A 229 5.95 -21.17 32.85
C GLY A 229 6.21 -20.57 31.45
N MET A 230 7.06 -21.20 30.64
CA MET A 230 7.42 -20.75 29.29
C MET A 230 7.21 -21.87 28.26
N PRO A 231 5.95 -22.24 27.93
CA PRO A 231 5.69 -23.25 26.91
C PRO A 231 6.30 -22.85 25.56
N THR A 232 7.09 -23.74 24.95
CA THR A 232 7.72 -23.50 23.65
C THR A 232 7.00 -24.23 22.53
N ALA A 233 6.66 -23.50 21.47
CA ALA A 233 6.32 -24.06 20.17
C ALA A 233 7.62 -24.45 19.46
N ASN A 234 7.78 -25.73 19.12
CA ASN A 234 8.98 -26.25 18.48
C ASN A 234 8.69 -26.44 16.99
N VAL A 235 9.53 -25.93 16.10
CA VAL A 235 9.40 -26.08 14.64
C VAL A 235 10.74 -26.52 14.05
N ARG A 236 10.70 -27.51 13.15
CA ARG A 236 11.89 -27.97 12.40
C ARG A 236 12.15 -27.02 11.24
N ILE A 237 13.37 -26.51 11.11
CA ILE A 237 13.71 -25.61 10.02
C ILE A 237 14.07 -26.42 8.77
N PRO A 238 13.42 -26.21 7.60
CA PRO A 238 13.79 -26.87 6.36
C PRO A 238 15.25 -26.64 5.97
N GLN A 239 15.97 -27.71 5.59
CA GLN A 239 17.40 -27.66 5.24
C GLN A 239 17.74 -26.73 4.07
N GLN A 240 16.77 -26.49 3.18
CA GLN A 240 16.92 -25.63 2.02
C GLN A 240 16.85 -24.13 2.36
N LEU A 241 16.40 -23.74 3.56
CA LEU A 241 16.31 -22.33 3.96
C LEU A 241 17.64 -21.81 4.48
N LEU A 242 17.94 -20.54 4.21
CA LEU A 242 19.07 -19.84 4.80
C LEU A 242 18.77 -19.52 6.27
N ILE A 243 19.46 -20.16 7.18
CA ILE A 243 19.23 -19.99 8.62
C ILE A 243 20.04 -18.79 9.15
N PRO A 244 19.44 -17.85 9.90
CA PRO A 244 20.19 -16.80 10.57
C PRO A 244 21.05 -17.39 11.72
N PRO A 245 21.95 -16.61 12.35
CA PRO A 245 22.82 -17.10 13.43
C PRO A 245 22.09 -17.89 14.51
N PHE A 246 22.72 -18.91 15.09
CA PHE A 246 22.12 -19.61 16.23
C PHE A 246 22.07 -18.69 17.46
N GLY A 247 20.94 -18.67 18.14
CA GLY A 247 20.72 -17.80 19.28
C GLY A 247 19.27 -17.34 19.45
N VAL A 248 19.11 -16.29 20.25
CA VAL A 248 17.80 -15.79 20.72
C VAL A 248 17.41 -14.51 20.00
N TYR A 249 16.14 -14.43 19.64
CA TYR A 249 15.57 -13.39 18.79
C TYR A 249 14.29 -12.81 19.39
N VAL A 250 14.09 -11.51 19.20
CA VAL A 250 12.75 -10.90 19.26
C VAL A 250 12.02 -11.26 17.97
N THR A 251 10.80 -11.76 18.11
CA THR A 251 10.00 -12.26 17.00
C THR A 251 8.53 -11.86 17.12
N ARG A 252 7.79 -12.05 16.03
CA ARG A 252 6.32 -12.09 16.04
C ARG A 252 5.88 -13.37 15.37
N THR A 253 4.90 -14.04 15.96
CA THR A 253 4.40 -15.34 15.49
C THR A 253 2.96 -15.21 15.04
N LYS A 254 2.70 -15.51 13.77
CA LYS A 254 1.35 -15.63 13.22
C LYS A 254 0.82 -17.04 13.47
N VAL A 255 -0.37 -17.11 14.08
CA VAL A 255 -1.13 -18.34 14.33
C VAL A 255 -2.54 -18.12 13.78
N GLY A 256 -2.89 -18.78 12.68
CA GLY A 256 -4.15 -18.54 11.97
C GLY A 256 -4.28 -17.06 11.54
N GLY A 257 -5.39 -16.42 11.89
CA GLY A 257 -5.67 -15.01 11.59
C GLY A 257 -5.04 -14.00 12.55
N ARG A 258 -4.35 -14.43 13.61
CA ARG A 258 -3.78 -13.55 14.64
C ARG A 258 -2.26 -13.58 14.66
N THR A 259 -1.65 -12.48 15.09
CA THR A 259 -0.20 -12.33 15.26
C THR A 259 0.11 -11.94 16.69
N TYR A 260 1.07 -12.64 17.29
CA TYR A 260 1.49 -12.46 18.68
C TYR A 260 2.95 -12.02 18.74
N ASN A 261 3.30 -11.20 19.73
CA ASN A 261 4.70 -10.97 20.07
C ASN A 261 5.30 -12.27 20.65
N SER A 262 6.58 -12.52 20.39
CA SER A 262 7.23 -13.77 20.81
C SER A 262 8.75 -13.65 20.95
N VAL A 263 9.35 -14.61 21.64
CA VAL A 263 10.81 -14.81 21.70
C VAL A 263 11.15 -16.16 21.14
N THR A 264 12.16 -16.21 20.28
CA THR A 264 12.53 -17.43 19.56
C THR A 264 13.99 -17.75 19.74
N ASN A 265 14.31 -19.00 20.07
CA ASN A 265 15.66 -19.55 20.04
C ASN A 265 15.82 -20.42 18.78
N ILE A 266 16.89 -20.20 18.00
CA ILE A 266 17.35 -21.12 16.96
C ILE A 266 18.58 -21.85 17.49
N GLY A 267 18.52 -23.17 17.50
CA GLY A 267 19.61 -24.02 17.98
C GLY A 267 19.56 -25.43 17.43
N THR A 268 20.55 -26.24 17.81
CA THR A 268 20.60 -27.66 17.43
C THR A 268 20.15 -28.53 18.60
N ARG A 269 19.46 -29.64 18.30
CA ARG A 269 19.36 -30.74 19.27
C ARG A 269 20.50 -31.71 19.00
N PRO A 270 21.38 -31.99 19.97
CA PRO A 270 22.16 -33.21 19.92
C PRO A 270 21.18 -34.37 20.11
N THR A 271 20.71 -34.95 19.00
CA THR A 271 19.90 -36.17 19.00
C THR A 271 20.79 -37.37 19.36
N VAL A 272 20.16 -38.44 19.85
CA VAL A 272 20.85 -39.69 20.25
C VAL A 272 21.50 -40.38 19.05
N ASN A 273 21.06 -40.09 17.82
CA ASN A 273 21.73 -40.45 16.57
C ASN A 273 22.67 -39.31 16.14
N LYS A 274 23.99 -39.56 16.20
CA LYS A 274 25.03 -38.58 15.85
C LYS A 274 25.02 -38.11 14.38
N ASP A 275 24.18 -38.70 13.54
CA ASP A 275 24.14 -38.46 12.10
C ASP A 275 23.03 -37.47 11.66
N GLU A 276 22.12 -37.05 12.56
CA GLU A 276 21.05 -36.07 12.25
C GLU A 276 21.08 -34.86 13.21
N THR A 277 21.75 -33.77 12.79
CA THR A 277 21.68 -32.48 13.49
C THR A 277 20.50 -31.67 12.99
N ASP A 278 19.30 -31.96 13.49
CA ASP A 278 18.14 -31.12 13.23
C ASP A 278 18.32 -29.73 13.87
N VAL A 279 18.13 -28.69 13.06
CA VAL A 279 18.01 -27.32 13.56
C VAL A 279 16.55 -27.07 13.92
N LEU A 280 16.32 -26.63 15.16
CA LEU A 280 15.00 -26.32 15.68
C LEU A 280 14.88 -24.84 16.01
N MET A 281 13.67 -24.36 15.81
CA MET A 281 13.18 -23.08 16.28
C MET A 281 12.25 -23.32 17.48
N GLU A 282 12.59 -22.76 18.64
CA GLU A 282 11.81 -22.85 19.87
C GLU A 282 11.24 -21.48 20.23
N THR A 283 9.93 -21.32 20.14
CA THR A 283 9.26 -20.02 20.25
C THR A 283 8.33 -19.97 21.45
N VAL A 284 8.48 -18.94 22.28
CA VAL A 284 7.56 -18.58 23.37
C VAL A 284 6.69 -17.43 22.89
N LEU A 285 5.38 -17.67 22.78
CA LEU A 285 4.40 -16.63 22.42
C LEU A 285 3.95 -15.89 23.68
N PHE A 286 3.76 -14.58 23.56
CA PHE A 286 3.17 -13.77 24.61
C PHE A 286 1.65 -13.84 24.53
N ASP A 287 0.99 -13.82 25.69
CA ASP A 287 -0.48 -13.76 25.80
C ASP A 287 -1.20 -14.88 25.03
N TYR A 288 -0.61 -16.09 25.01
CA TYR A 288 -1.14 -17.25 24.31
C TYR A 288 -1.12 -18.51 25.19
N ASP A 289 -2.30 -19.02 25.54
CA ASP A 289 -2.46 -20.14 26.48
C ASP A 289 -3.01 -21.44 25.86
N SER A 290 -3.19 -21.47 24.53
CA SER A 290 -3.74 -22.64 23.84
C SER A 290 -2.68 -23.64 23.39
N ASN A 291 -3.08 -24.88 23.08
CA ASN A 291 -2.18 -25.89 22.52
C ASN A 291 -1.91 -25.59 21.03
N LEU A 292 -0.63 -25.55 20.65
CA LEU A 292 -0.20 -25.31 19.26
C LEU A 292 0.22 -26.58 18.51
N TYR A 293 0.26 -27.76 19.13
CA TYR A 293 0.73 -28.97 18.44
C TYR A 293 -0.09 -29.27 17.18
N GLY A 294 0.60 -29.54 16.07
CA GLY A 294 -0.01 -29.78 14.76
C GLY A 294 -0.47 -28.53 14.03
N ILE A 295 -0.41 -27.35 14.67
CA ILE A 295 -0.77 -26.08 14.03
C ILE A 295 0.44 -25.55 13.26
N GLU A 296 0.19 -25.05 12.06
CA GLU A 296 1.17 -24.32 11.26
C GLU A 296 1.31 -22.90 11.79
N ILE A 297 2.54 -22.47 12.05
CA ILE A 297 2.87 -21.11 12.50
C ILE A 297 3.90 -20.48 11.56
N ASN A 298 3.90 -19.15 11.48
CA ASN A 298 4.94 -18.38 10.80
C ASN A 298 5.60 -17.42 11.80
N VAL A 299 6.92 -17.52 11.95
CA VAL A 299 7.70 -16.75 12.92
C VAL A 299 8.54 -15.72 12.16
N SER A 300 8.20 -14.44 12.33
CA SER A 300 8.93 -13.29 11.79
C SER A 300 10.01 -12.80 12.75
N PHE A 301 11.23 -12.65 12.25
CA PHE A 301 12.41 -12.27 13.01
C PHE A 301 12.64 -10.75 12.95
N LEU A 302 12.66 -10.12 14.12
CA LEU A 302 12.73 -8.66 14.26
C LEU A 302 14.11 -8.17 14.70
N TYR A 303 14.68 -8.83 15.71
CA TYR A 303 15.94 -8.38 16.33
C TYR A 303 16.72 -9.54 16.93
N PHE A 304 18.04 -9.54 16.76
CA PHE A 304 18.94 -10.54 17.33
C PHE A 304 19.40 -10.10 18.73
N ILE A 305 19.04 -10.86 19.77
CA ILE A 305 19.38 -10.54 21.16
C ILE A 305 20.80 -11.00 21.49
N ARG A 306 21.10 -12.27 21.22
CA ARG A 306 22.39 -12.88 21.57
C ARG A 306 22.61 -14.23 20.86
N PRO A 307 23.86 -14.66 20.69
CA PRO A 307 24.17 -16.02 20.25
C PRO A 307 23.73 -17.07 21.29
N GLU A 308 23.65 -18.33 20.83
CA GLU A 308 23.40 -19.49 21.68
C GLU A 308 24.48 -19.62 22.78
N ARG A 309 24.06 -20.10 23.95
CA ARG A 309 24.94 -20.28 25.12
C ARG A 309 24.59 -21.58 25.82
N SER A 310 25.62 -22.30 26.28
CA SER A 310 25.45 -23.44 27.19
C SER A 310 25.31 -22.96 28.64
N PHE A 311 24.52 -23.67 29.44
CA PHE A 311 24.29 -23.34 30.85
C PHE A 311 24.62 -24.53 31.75
N ASN A 312 25.35 -24.26 32.83
CA ASN A 312 25.80 -25.30 33.76
C ASN A 312 24.71 -25.76 34.75
N SER A 313 23.52 -25.15 34.74
CA SER A 313 22.41 -25.52 35.60
C SER A 313 21.07 -25.06 35.02
N PHE A 314 19.97 -25.71 35.45
CA PHE A 314 18.61 -25.31 35.09
C PHE A 314 18.25 -23.90 35.62
N LEU A 315 18.75 -23.52 36.80
CA LEU A 315 18.53 -22.20 37.38
C LEU A 315 19.19 -21.09 36.56
N THR A 316 20.42 -21.30 36.09
CA THR A 316 21.14 -20.32 35.26
C THR A 316 20.49 -20.16 33.88
N LEU A 317 19.97 -21.23 33.29
CA LEU A 317 19.15 -21.17 32.07
C LEU A 317 17.88 -20.34 32.30
N THR A 318 17.11 -20.65 33.35
CA THR A 318 15.85 -19.96 33.68
C THR A 318 16.07 -18.46 33.91
N ASN A 319 17.13 -18.10 34.63
CA ASN A 319 17.48 -16.70 34.86
C ASN A 319 17.83 -15.97 33.56
N GLN A 320 18.50 -16.63 32.62
CA GLN A 320 18.80 -16.03 31.32
C GLN A 320 17.54 -15.88 30.46
N MET A 321 16.66 -16.90 30.41
CA MET A 321 15.39 -16.82 29.67
C MET A 321 14.53 -15.64 30.17
N ASN A 322 14.45 -15.43 31.49
CA ASN A 322 13.75 -14.27 32.06
C ASN A 322 14.37 -12.92 31.65
N LYS A 323 15.70 -12.84 31.50
CA LYS A 323 16.38 -11.64 30.99
C LYS A 323 16.07 -11.43 29.51
N ASP A 324 16.09 -12.49 28.72
CA ASP A 324 15.80 -12.46 27.29
C ASP A 324 14.36 -11.99 27.03
N LEU A 325 13.38 -12.51 27.80
CA LEU A 325 11.98 -12.06 27.76
C LEU A 325 11.84 -10.56 28.08
N LYS A 326 12.44 -10.10 29.19
CA LYS A 326 12.38 -8.68 29.57
C LYS A 326 12.98 -7.76 28.52
N MET A 327 14.12 -8.17 27.95
CA MET A 327 14.77 -7.42 26.87
C MET A 327 13.88 -7.38 25.62
N ALA A 328 13.26 -8.52 25.26
CA ALA A 328 12.35 -8.59 24.12
C ALA A 328 11.11 -7.69 24.30
N THR A 329 10.47 -7.73 25.48
CA THR A 329 9.35 -6.83 25.80
C THR A 329 9.77 -5.37 25.68
N SER A 330 10.87 -4.98 26.32
CA SER A 330 11.36 -3.60 26.24
C SER A 330 11.69 -3.17 24.81
N TRP A 331 12.24 -4.06 23.99
CA TRP A 331 12.53 -3.77 22.59
C TRP A 331 11.24 -3.59 21.78
N LEU A 332 10.27 -4.51 21.94
CA LEU A 332 8.97 -4.47 21.25
C LEU A 332 8.16 -3.21 21.59
N ASP A 333 8.19 -2.78 22.85
CA ASP A 333 7.50 -1.56 23.30
C ASP A 333 8.13 -0.30 22.68
N SER A 334 9.44 -0.32 22.43
CA SER A 334 10.16 0.78 21.76
C SER A 334 10.12 0.72 20.23
N TYR A 335 9.64 -0.39 19.64
CA TYR A 335 9.71 -0.61 18.20
C TYR A 335 8.47 -0.05 17.49
N GLU A 336 8.56 1.21 17.06
CA GLU A 336 7.49 2.01 16.43
C GLU A 336 7.18 1.61 14.97
N GLN A 337 7.02 0.31 14.74
CA GLN A 337 6.66 -0.28 13.47
C GLN A 337 5.17 -0.64 13.47
N LEU A 338 4.43 -0.20 12.45
CA LEU A 338 3.06 -0.65 12.25
C LEU A 338 3.06 -2.14 11.86
N TRP A 339 2.25 -2.96 12.53
CA TRP A 339 2.14 -4.40 12.22
C TRP A 339 0.71 -4.91 12.35
N LYS A 340 0.40 -5.98 11.62
CA LYS A 340 -0.94 -6.59 11.58
C LYS A 340 -1.13 -7.57 12.73
N VAL A 341 -2.04 -7.24 13.65
CA VAL A 341 -2.37 -8.07 14.83
C VAL A 341 -3.43 -9.10 14.50
N ALA A 342 -4.39 -8.75 13.64
CA ALA A 342 -5.49 -9.63 13.25
C ALA A 342 -5.91 -9.43 11.79
N ASP A 343 -6.37 -10.52 11.18
CA ASP A 343 -6.98 -10.58 9.86
C ASP A 343 -8.21 -11.50 9.93
N ASN A 344 -9.38 -10.90 10.14
CA ASN A 344 -10.65 -11.59 10.30
C ASN A 344 -11.45 -11.49 8.99
N ASN A 345 -11.02 -12.24 7.97
CA ASN A 345 -11.67 -12.32 6.65
C ASN A 345 -11.96 -10.95 6.01
N GLY A 346 -10.92 -10.13 5.86
CA GLY A 346 -11.01 -8.81 5.21
C GLY A 346 -11.28 -7.64 6.18
N ILE A 347 -11.35 -7.92 7.48
CA ILE A 347 -11.21 -6.93 8.54
C ILE A 347 -9.80 -7.07 9.11
N THR A 348 -8.94 -6.10 8.81
CA THR A 348 -7.54 -6.13 9.26
C THR A 348 -7.30 -5.11 10.34
N THR A 349 -6.69 -5.53 11.45
CA THR A 349 -6.32 -4.66 12.56
C THR A 349 -4.81 -4.51 12.62
N TRP A 350 -4.36 -3.26 12.59
CA TRP A 350 -2.95 -2.87 12.61
C TRP A 350 -2.66 -1.99 13.80
N VAL A 351 -1.52 -2.21 14.46
CA VAL A 351 -1.11 -1.42 15.62
C VAL A 351 0.30 -0.88 15.45
N LEU A 352 0.50 0.36 15.90
CA LEU A 352 1.79 1.04 15.99
C LEU A 352 1.99 1.42 17.47
N PRO A 353 2.74 0.61 18.24
CA PRO A 353 3.02 0.92 19.63
C PRO A 353 3.96 2.13 19.72
N SER A 354 3.66 3.07 20.62
CA SER A 354 4.53 4.21 20.93
C SER A 354 4.27 4.74 22.34
N ASP A 355 5.33 4.90 23.11
CA ASP A 355 5.32 5.57 24.42
C ASP A 355 5.77 7.05 24.35
N ARG A 356 6.12 7.55 23.15
CA ARG A 356 6.57 8.94 22.95
C ARG A 356 5.45 9.96 23.12
N PHE A 357 4.20 9.56 22.90
CA PHE A 357 3.05 10.45 22.84
C PHE A 357 2.10 10.24 24.03
N HIS A 358 1.55 11.34 24.54
CA HIS A 358 0.54 11.29 25.62
C HIS A 358 -0.86 10.93 25.12
N SER A 359 -1.11 11.02 23.81
CA SER A 359 -2.34 10.63 23.15
C SER A 359 -2.20 9.30 22.43
N SER A 360 -3.35 8.72 22.08
CA SER A 360 -3.48 7.64 21.12
C SER A 360 -4.47 8.04 20.03
N VAL A 361 -4.36 7.38 18.89
CA VAL A 361 -5.23 7.61 17.73
C VAL A 361 -5.72 6.30 17.14
N ILE A 362 -6.96 6.30 16.67
CA ILE A 362 -7.60 5.20 15.94
C ILE A 362 -8.15 5.72 14.61
N ASN A 363 -7.83 5.01 13.54
CA ASN A 363 -8.34 5.21 12.19
C ASN A 363 -9.13 3.98 11.77
N VAL A 364 -10.43 4.12 11.52
CA VAL A 364 -11.28 3.07 10.96
C VAL A 364 -11.59 3.42 9.51
N CYS A 365 -11.03 2.65 8.58
CA CYS A 365 -11.11 2.88 7.14
C CYS A 365 -12.07 1.87 6.51
N LEU A 366 -13.15 2.36 5.90
CA LEU A 366 -14.09 1.54 5.12
C LEU A 366 -13.87 1.82 3.64
N SER A 367 -13.46 0.78 2.92
CA SER A 367 -13.00 0.84 1.53
C SER A 367 -13.96 0.08 0.61
N SER A 368 -14.38 0.70 -0.50
CA SER A 368 -15.26 0.08 -1.49
C SER A 368 -14.96 0.59 -2.91
N PRO A 369 -15.25 -0.19 -3.97
CA PRO A 369 -15.19 0.28 -5.33
C PRO A 369 -16.05 1.53 -5.49
N ALA A 370 -15.64 2.38 -6.41
CA ALA A 370 -16.42 3.54 -6.76
C ALA A 370 -17.73 3.14 -7.42
N ASP A 371 -18.76 3.81 -6.99
CA ASP A 371 -19.98 3.97 -7.76
C ASP A 371 -20.56 5.36 -7.46
N PRO A 372 -21.07 6.13 -8.43
CA PRO A 372 -21.56 7.47 -8.17
C PRO A 372 -22.60 7.54 -7.04
N CYS A 373 -23.57 6.63 -6.99
CA CYS A 373 -24.62 6.66 -5.97
C CYS A 373 -24.21 5.98 -4.65
N ALA A 374 -23.52 4.83 -4.70
CA ALA A 374 -23.02 4.19 -3.49
C ALA A 374 -21.97 5.06 -2.79
N SER A 375 -21.09 5.71 -3.55
CA SER A 375 -20.09 6.62 -2.98
C SER A 375 -20.73 7.84 -2.32
N ALA A 376 -21.83 8.32 -2.89
CA ALA A 376 -22.67 9.36 -2.31
C ALA A 376 -23.33 8.92 -1.00
N ALA A 377 -23.90 7.72 -0.99
CA ALA A 377 -24.46 7.14 0.23
C ALA A 377 -23.39 6.97 1.32
N HIS A 378 -22.20 6.45 1.00
CA HIS A 378 -21.11 6.28 1.97
C HIS A 378 -20.57 7.60 2.50
N ALA A 379 -20.37 8.60 1.64
CA ALA A 379 -19.91 9.93 2.06
C ALA A 379 -20.93 10.62 2.97
N PHE A 380 -22.22 10.47 2.66
CA PHE A 380 -23.31 11.03 3.46
C PHE A 380 -23.52 10.27 4.79
N LEU A 381 -23.50 8.92 4.75
CA LEU A 381 -23.45 8.07 5.95
C LEU A 381 -22.30 8.48 6.85
N GLY A 382 -21.10 8.64 6.29
CA GLY A 382 -19.92 9.08 7.05
C GLY A 382 -20.18 10.36 7.84
N ARG A 383 -20.86 11.35 7.25
CA ARG A 383 -21.21 12.61 7.93
C ARG A 383 -22.15 12.39 9.11
N ILE A 384 -23.20 11.57 8.94
CA ILE A 384 -24.15 11.25 10.00
C ILE A 384 -23.44 10.51 11.13
N LEU A 385 -22.70 9.44 10.80
CA LEU A 385 -21.96 8.60 11.76
C LEU A 385 -20.87 9.38 12.50
N ALA A 386 -20.30 10.42 11.90
CA ALA A 386 -19.31 11.29 12.55
C ALA A 386 -19.90 12.38 13.46
N SER A 387 -21.23 12.53 13.53
CA SER A 387 -21.88 13.65 14.21
C SER A 387 -22.86 13.26 15.32
N CYS A 388 -23.30 11.99 15.37
CA CYS A 388 -24.29 11.52 16.34
C CYS A 388 -24.30 9.99 16.48
N THR A 389 -24.94 9.49 17.52
CA THR A 389 -25.24 8.06 17.74
C THR A 389 -26.70 7.91 18.20
N ARG A 390 -27.17 6.67 18.40
CA ARG A 390 -28.47 6.46 19.05
C ARG A 390 -28.53 7.07 20.46
N GLU A 391 -27.45 6.94 21.23
CA GLU A 391 -27.34 7.45 22.60
C GLU A 391 -27.16 8.99 22.64
N TYR A 392 -26.50 9.56 21.64
CA TYR A 392 -26.24 11.00 21.50
C TYR A 392 -26.81 11.49 20.15
N PRO A 393 -28.14 11.66 20.03
CA PRO A 393 -28.81 11.90 18.74
C PRO A 393 -28.55 13.30 18.16
N THR A 394 -28.07 14.25 18.98
CA THR A 394 -27.71 15.59 18.53
C THR A 394 -26.20 15.81 18.47
N GLN A 395 -25.75 16.66 17.55
CA GLN A 395 -24.34 17.06 17.46
C GLN A 395 -23.85 17.73 18.75
N THR A 396 -24.73 18.44 19.46
CA THR A 396 -24.41 19.08 20.74
C THR A 396 -24.12 18.05 21.83
N GLU A 397 -24.96 17.02 21.97
CA GLU A 397 -24.75 15.94 22.94
C GLU A 397 -23.51 15.12 22.59
N PHE A 398 -23.33 14.82 21.30
CA PHE A 398 -22.15 14.08 20.83
C PHE A 398 -20.85 14.86 21.09
N THR A 399 -20.84 16.17 20.79
CA THR A 399 -19.70 17.05 21.09
C THR A 399 -19.47 17.18 22.59
N LYS A 400 -20.53 17.24 23.40
CA LYS A 400 -20.41 17.22 24.86
C LYS A 400 -19.74 15.92 25.35
N ARG A 401 -20.14 14.77 24.80
CA ARG A 401 -19.51 13.48 25.12
C ARG A 401 -18.02 13.47 24.75
N LEU A 402 -17.65 14.01 23.59
CA LEU A 402 -16.24 14.16 23.20
C LEU A 402 -15.46 15.06 24.17
N ASN A 403 -16.06 16.16 24.62
CA ASN A 403 -15.46 17.05 25.62
C ASN A 403 -15.27 16.34 26.97
N ASP A 404 -16.23 15.52 27.41
CA ASP A 404 -16.12 14.68 28.61
C ASP A 404 -14.98 13.65 28.50
N LEU A 405 -14.57 13.30 27.28
CA LEU A 405 -13.39 12.47 26.98
C LEU A 405 -12.12 13.31 26.81
N PHE A 406 -11.97 14.36 27.63
CA PHE A 406 -10.84 15.27 27.65
C PHE A 406 -10.61 16.01 26.32
N GLY A 407 -11.71 16.45 25.68
CA GLY A 407 -11.63 17.13 24.38
C GLY A 407 -11.21 16.20 23.26
N ALA A 408 -11.71 14.96 23.26
CA ALA A 408 -11.43 14.00 22.21
C ALA A 408 -11.80 14.56 20.84
N GLU A 409 -10.96 14.32 19.85
CA GLU A 409 -11.24 14.67 18.46
C GLU A 409 -11.89 13.47 17.76
N TYR A 410 -12.95 13.72 17.00
CA TYR A 410 -13.53 12.74 16.08
C TYR A 410 -13.84 13.41 14.75
N THR A 411 -13.20 12.95 13.68
CA THR A 411 -13.23 13.57 12.36
C THR A 411 -13.44 12.55 11.27
N LEU A 412 -13.92 13.02 10.12
CA LEU A 412 -14.21 12.23 8.94
C LEU A 412 -13.36 12.73 7.77
N SER A 413 -12.86 11.81 6.95
CA SER A 413 -12.36 12.16 5.62
C SER A 413 -12.84 11.16 4.57
N ASN A 414 -13.20 11.68 3.40
CA ASN A 414 -13.51 10.89 2.21
C ASN A 414 -12.32 10.96 1.27
N ARG A 415 -11.79 9.80 0.84
CA ARG A 415 -10.68 9.74 -0.09
C ARG A 415 -11.07 9.03 -1.37
N ARG A 416 -10.46 9.50 -2.44
CA ARG A 416 -10.51 8.89 -3.77
C ARG A 416 -9.16 8.29 -4.09
N GLU A 417 -9.13 6.98 -4.26
CA GLU A 417 -7.94 6.20 -4.54
C GLU A 417 -8.20 5.49 -5.87
N GLY A 418 -7.98 6.20 -6.99
CA GLY A 418 -8.35 5.71 -8.33
C GLY A 418 -9.84 5.48 -8.45
N ASP A 419 -10.22 4.26 -8.86
CA ASP A 419 -11.59 3.76 -8.92
C ASP A 419 -12.10 3.20 -7.58
N TRP A 420 -11.51 3.58 -6.46
CA TRP A 420 -11.99 3.24 -5.11
C TRP A 420 -12.28 4.46 -4.24
N GLN A 421 -13.25 4.30 -3.35
CA GLN A 421 -13.55 5.24 -2.29
C GLN A 421 -13.15 4.63 -0.94
N THR A 422 -12.56 5.46 -0.10
CA THR A 422 -12.24 5.11 1.29
C THR A 422 -12.79 6.18 2.21
N VAL A 423 -13.70 5.82 3.10
CA VAL A 423 -14.20 6.69 4.17
C VAL A 423 -13.43 6.37 5.44
N ILE A 424 -12.86 7.40 6.06
CA ILE A 424 -11.95 7.26 7.20
C ILE A 424 -12.52 8.02 8.39
N PHE A 425 -12.85 7.27 9.43
CA PHE A 425 -13.18 7.80 10.75
C PHE A 425 -11.91 7.87 11.58
N ARG A 426 -11.53 9.06 12.02
CA ARG A 426 -10.32 9.32 12.79
C ARG A 426 -10.72 9.83 14.16
N ALA A 427 -10.23 9.19 15.21
CA ALA A 427 -10.47 9.62 16.59
C ALA A 427 -9.18 9.64 17.40
N SER A 428 -8.97 10.67 18.21
CA SER A 428 -7.83 10.75 19.13
C SER A 428 -8.17 11.42 20.44
N THR A 429 -7.55 10.96 21.52
CA THR A 429 -7.57 11.60 22.83
C THR A 429 -6.34 11.18 23.65
N VAL A 430 -6.16 11.76 24.83
CA VAL A 430 -5.12 11.39 25.78
C VAL A 430 -5.26 9.94 26.25
N ASN A 431 -4.15 9.29 26.61
CA ASN A 431 -4.15 7.90 27.07
C ASN A 431 -4.75 7.75 28.48
N ARG A 432 -4.45 8.71 29.35
CA ARG A 432 -4.88 8.73 30.76
C ARG A 432 -5.42 10.11 31.11
N GLY A 433 -6.63 10.13 31.67
CA GLY A 433 -7.24 11.35 32.17
C GLY A 433 -6.55 11.86 33.44
N MET A 434 -6.76 13.15 33.76
CA MET A 434 -6.28 13.74 35.03
C MET A 434 -6.88 13.07 36.26
N ASP A 435 -8.03 12.40 36.09
CA ASP A 435 -8.77 11.63 37.08
C ASP A 435 -8.39 10.13 37.13
N ASN A 436 -7.31 9.73 36.45
CA ASN A 436 -6.89 8.34 36.23
C ASN A 436 -7.84 7.49 35.38
N SER A 437 -8.83 8.08 34.72
CA SER A 437 -9.63 7.36 33.72
C SER A 437 -8.79 6.96 32.50
N LYS A 438 -9.30 6.01 31.71
CA LYS A 438 -8.74 5.59 30.41
C LYS A 438 -9.59 6.17 29.26
N PRO A 439 -9.54 7.48 28.96
CA PRO A 439 -10.46 8.09 28.00
C PRO A 439 -10.33 7.53 26.58
N PHE A 440 -9.14 7.08 26.17
CA PHE A 440 -8.98 6.42 24.88
C PHE A 440 -9.75 5.09 24.78
N HIS A 441 -9.86 4.31 25.86
CA HIS A 441 -10.69 3.09 25.85
C HIS A 441 -12.17 3.42 25.59
N SER A 442 -12.66 4.48 26.23
CA SER A 442 -14.03 4.98 26.07
C SER A 442 -14.26 5.63 24.70
N LEU A 443 -13.23 6.25 24.11
CA LEU A 443 -13.29 6.78 22.75
C LEU A 443 -13.42 5.66 21.73
N VAL A 444 -12.66 4.57 21.88
CA VAL A 444 -12.78 3.39 21.01
C VAL A 444 -14.20 2.80 21.07
N ASP A 445 -14.82 2.74 22.25
CA ASP A 445 -16.25 2.37 22.36
C ASP A 445 -17.15 3.31 21.58
N LEU A 446 -16.93 4.62 21.72
CA LEU A 446 -17.74 5.62 21.04
C LEU A 446 -17.62 5.49 19.52
N VAL A 447 -16.41 5.29 18.99
CA VAL A 447 -16.18 5.04 17.55
C VAL A 447 -16.96 3.81 17.10
N TYR A 448 -16.86 2.69 17.79
CA TYR A 448 -17.60 1.48 17.40
C TYR A 448 -19.12 1.65 17.54
N LYS A 449 -19.59 2.32 18.59
CA LYS A 449 -21.02 2.69 18.71
C LYS A 449 -21.48 3.52 17.52
N THR A 450 -20.70 4.52 17.07
CA THR A 450 -21.10 5.33 15.92
C THR A 450 -21.26 4.50 14.66
N LEU A 451 -20.44 3.46 14.46
CA LEU A 451 -20.44 2.63 13.25
C LEU A 451 -21.47 1.49 13.31
N LEU A 452 -21.65 0.89 14.49
CA LEU A 452 -22.40 -0.35 14.69
C LEU A 452 -23.78 -0.12 15.33
N ASP A 453 -23.97 0.99 16.05
CA ASP A 453 -25.23 1.41 16.66
C ASP A 453 -25.57 2.89 16.30
N PRO A 454 -25.80 3.16 15.00
CA PRO A 454 -26.11 4.51 14.53
C PRO A 454 -27.48 5.01 15.03
N PRO A 455 -27.83 6.29 14.83
CA PRO A 455 -29.12 6.87 15.25
C PRO A 455 -30.31 6.30 14.47
N LEU A 456 -30.68 5.07 14.80
CA LEU A 456 -31.85 4.38 14.26
C LEU A 456 -33.10 4.64 15.12
N ASP A 457 -34.26 4.67 14.48
CA ASP A 457 -35.58 4.67 15.10
C ASP A 457 -35.96 3.26 15.63
N GLU A 458 -37.17 3.15 16.19
CA GLU A 458 -37.70 1.90 16.77
C GLU A 458 -37.85 0.78 15.74
N ASP A 459 -38.05 1.12 14.47
CA ASP A 459 -38.16 0.18 13.35
C ASP A 459 -36.78 -0.21 12.77
N GLY A 460 -35.70 0.37 13.30
CA GLY A 460 -34.33 0.08 12.90
C GLY A 460 -33.88 0.80 11.62
N PHE A 461 -34.55 1.89 11.23
CA PHE A 461 -34.17 2.78 10.13
C PHE A 461 -33.52 4.06 10.65
N PHE A 462 -32.75 4.78 9.82
CA PHE A 462 -32.16 6.05 10.27
C PHE A 462 -33.25 7.06 10.62
N ASN A 463 -33.11 7.78 11.73
CA ASN A 463 -34.07 8.80 12.10
C ASN A 463 -34.20 9.87 10.99
N VAL A 464 -35.41 10.07 10.49
CA VAL A 464 -35.69 10.92 9.32
C VAL A 464 -35.30 12.37 9.58
N ASP A 465 -35.57 12.92 10.76
CA ASP A 465 -35.26 14.31 11.08
C ASP A 465 -33.75 14.58 11.07
N ILE A 466 -32.97 13.62 11.59
CA ILE A 466 -31.50 13.67 11.55
C ILE A 466 -31.02 13.64 10.09
N VAL A 467 -31.55 12.73 9.28
CA VAL A 467 -31.19 12.60 7.86
C VAL A 467 -31.48 13.89 7.09
N GLU A 468 -32.67 14.47 7.25
CA GLU A 468 -33.06 15.71 6.56
C GLU A 468 -32.23 16.93 7.01
N ARG A 469 -31.88 17.00 8.30
CA ARG A 469 -30.98 18.05 8.82
C ARG A 469 -29.57 17.91 8.22
N GLU A 470 -28.98 16.72 8.29
CA GLU A 470 -27.62 16.51 7.78
C GLU A 470 -27.56 16.66 6.26
N ARG A 471 -28.62 16.31 5.51
CA ARG A 471 -28.66 16.54 4.06
C ARG A 471 -28.57 18.02 3.73
N ARG A 472 -29.34 18.87 4.42
CA ARG A 472 -29.28 20.34 4.21
C ARG A 472 -27.88 20.89 4.50
N ASN A 473 -27.26 20.45 5.59
CA ASN A 473 -25.89 20.84 5.94
C ASN A 473 -24.90 20.40 4.85
N PHE A 474 -24.97 19.14 4.43
CA PHE A 474 -24.09 18.56 3.42
C PHE A 474 -24.20 19.29 2.06
N LEU A 475 -25.42 19.53 1.59
CA LEU A 475 -25.66 20.24 0.32
C LEU A 475 -25.19 21.70 0.40
N SER A 476 -25.35 22.36 1.55
CA SER A 476 -24.82 23.71 1.78
C SER A 476 -23.29 23.74 1.72
N ASP A 477 -22.62 22.82 2.42
CA ASP A 477 -21.16 22.68 2.42
C ASP A 477 -20.63 22.41 1.01
N TRP A 478 -21.30 21.54 0.24
CA TRP A 478 -20.94 21.25 -1.15
C TRP A 478 -21.10 22.48 -2.05
N ASN A 479 -22.21 23.22 -1.93
CA ASN A 479 -22.44 24.44 -2.69
C ASN A 479 -21.37 25.50 -2.40
N ALA A 480 -20.95 25.65 -1.14
CA ALA A 480 -19.85 26.52 -0.77
C ALA A 480 -18.53 26.06 -1.42
N TYR A 481 -18.26 24.75 -1.44
CA TYR A 481 -17.06 24.17 -2.04
C TYR A 481 -16.94 24.44 -3.55
N ILE A 482 -18.01 24.20 -4.33
CA ILE A 482 -18.04 24.43 -5.80
C ILE A 482 -18.20 25.91 -6.18
N SER A 483 -18.54 26.77 -5.22
CA SER A 483 -18.58 28.21 -5.43
C SER A 483 -17.19 28.82 -5.49
N ASP A 484 -16.19 28.17 -4.91
CA ASP A 484 -14.78 28.52 -5.13
C ASP A 484 -14.32 28.05 -6.52
N TYR A 485 -14.06 29.01 -7.41
CA TYR A 485 -13.59 28.73 -8.77
C TYR A 485 -12.27 27.94 -8.84
N LYS A 486 -11.42 27.99 -7.81
CA LYS A 486 -10.22 27.13 -7.74
C LYS A 486 -10.61 25.66 -7.64
N ASN A 487 -11.57 25.33 -6.79
CA ASN A 487 -12.07 23.97 -6.63
C ASN A 487 -12.84 23.52 -7.88
N TYR A 488 -13.69 24.40 -8.42
CA TYR A 488 -14.43 24.15 -9.66
C TYR A 488 -13.47 23.78 -10.82
N VAL A 489 -12.46 24.60 -11.10
CA VAL A 489 -11.46 24.35 -12.15
C VAL A 489 -10.73 23.02 -11.93
N SER A 490 -10.38 22.69 -10.68
CA SER A 490 -9.72 21.42 -10.34
C SER A 490 -10.63 20.21 -10.58
N LEU A 491 -11.91 20.29 -10.23
CA LEU A 491 -12.88 19.23 -10.48
C LEU A 491 -13.07 19.06 -11.99
N ARG A 492 -13.35 20.14 -12.71
CA ARG A 492 -13.55 20.10 -14.16
C ARG A 492 -12.36 19.56 -14.93
N THR A 493 -11.14 19.96 -14.57
CA THR A 493 -9.93 19.44 -15.20
C THR A 493 -9.80 17.93 -14.98
N ARG A 494 -10.15 17.43 -13.79
CA ARG A 494 -10.13 16.00 -13.50
C ARG A 494 -11.24 15.25 -14.24
N ASP A 495 -12.43 15.80 -14.31
CA ASP A 495 -13.57 15.19 -15.01
C ASP A 495 -13.25 15.08 -16.51
N LEU A 496 -12.68 16.12 -17.12
CA LEU A 496 -12.21 16.09 -18.51
C LEU A 496 -11.10 15.06 -18.74
N LEU A 497 -10.19 14.88 -17.78
CA LEU A 497 -9.13 13.87 -17.88
C LEU A 497 -9.75 12.46 -17.84
N CYS A 498 -10.65 12.22 -16.90
CA CYS A 498 -11.16 10.88 -16.63
C CYS A 498 -12.27 10.46 -17.60
N GLY A 499 -13.00 11.42 -18.20
CA GLY A 499 -14.17 11.14 -19.01
C GLY A 499 -15.20 10.32 -18.22
N GLU A 500 -15.65 9.21 -18.81
CA GLU A 500 -16.62 8.30 -18.19
C GLU A 500 -15.98 7.27 -17.24
N GLN A 501 -14.66 7.24 -17.10
CA GLN A 501 -14.00 6.30 -16.19
C GLN A 501 -14.34 6.61 -14.74
N LEU A 502 -14.53 5.55 -13.94
CA LEU A 502 -14.85 5.68 -12.52
C LEU A 502 -13.80 6.51 -11.77
N HIS A 503 -12.54 6.55 -12.19
CA HIS A 503 -11.51 7.42 -11.61
C HIS A 503 -11.94 8.90 -11.48
N GLY A 504 -12.82 9.38 -12.37
CA GLY A 504 -13.38 10.73 -12.35
C GLY A 504 -14.46 10.96 -11.30
N THR A 505 -15.07 9.90 -10.76
CA THR A 505 -16.14 10.01 -9.75
C THR A 505 -15.68 10.87 -8.57
N CYS A 506 -16.50 11.86 -8.22
CA CYS A 506 -16.20 12.76 -7.12
C CYS A 506 -16.01 11.99 -5.80
N MET A 507 -15.19 12.53 -4.89
CA MET A 507 -14.94 11.94 -3.57
C MET A 507 -16.21 11.80 -2.71
N ILE A 508 -17.23 12.61 -2.99
CA ILE A 508 -18.54 12.55 -2.35
C ILE A 508 -19.59 11.80 -3.20
N GLY A 509 -19.21 11.17 -4.32
CA GLY A 509 -20.16 10.59 -5.27
C GLY A 509 -20.98 11.63 -6.03
N SER A 510 -22.15 11.21 -6.52
CA SER A 510 -23.11 12.08 -7.22
C SER A 510 -23.99 12.84 -6.24
N ILE A 511 -24.06 14.16 -6.42
CA ILE A 511 -24.85 15.05 -5.59
C ILE A 511 -26.36 14.78 -5.72
N ASP A 512 -26.81 14.37 -6.90
CA ASP A 512 -28.22 14.04 -7.17
C ASP A 512 -28.66 12.78 -6.43
N CYS A 513 -27.76 11.80 -6.28
CA CYS A 513 -28.03 10.64 -5.44
C CYS A 513 -28.21 11.08 -3.98
N ILE A 514 -27.36 11.98 -3.46
CA ILE A 514 -27.50 12.50 -2.07
C ILE A 514 -28.85 13.20 -1.87
N ALA A 515 -29.26 14.01 -2.85
CA ALA A 515 -30.53 14.75 -2.80
C ALA A 515 -31.76 13.82 -2.70
N SER A 516 -31.67 12.60 -3.23
CA SER A 516 -32.79 11.65 -3.33
C SER A 516 -32.74 10.47 -2.34
N LEU A 517 -31.65 10.32 -1.56
CA LEU A 517 -31.50 9.24 -0.58
C LEU A 517 -32.56 9.32 0.52
N SER A 518 -33.42 8.30 0.60
CA SER A 518 -34.38 8.12 1.70
C SER A 518 -33.72 7.47 2.92
N SER A 519 -34.35 7.59 4.11
CA SER A 519 -33.88 6.90 5.32
C SER A 519 -33.79 5.37 5.12
N THR A 520 -34.82 4.77 4.50
CA THR A 520 -34.84 3.32 4.21
C THR A 520 -33.68 2.89 3.35
N GLU A 521 -33.40 3.65 2.28
CA GLU A 521 -32.29 3.37 1.37
C GLU A 521 -30.94 3.55 2.08
N LEU A 522 -30.81 4.61 2.88
CA LEU A 522 -29.62 4.89 3.67
C LEU A 522 -29.30 3.76 4.67
N THR A 523 -30.32 3.22 5.34
CA THR A 523 -30.19 2.05 6.23
C THR A 523 -29.74 0.81 5.46
N ARG A 524 -30.31 0.57 4.27
CA ARG A 524 -29.90 -0.54 3.40
C ARG A 524 -28.44 -0.42 2.98
N GLN A 525 -28.02 0.77 2.55
CA GLN A 525 -26.64 1.06 2.17
C GLN A 525 -25.68 0.85 3.35
N TRP A 526 -26.01 1.35 4.55
CA TRP A 526 -25.19 1.14 5.75
C TRP A 526 -24.99 -0.35 6.07
N ARG A 527 -26.06 -1.15 6.10
CA ARG A 527 -25.97 -2.59 6.38
C ARG A 527 -25.14 -3.33 5.33
N GLN A 528 -25.34 -2.99 4.05
CA GLN A 528 -24.59 -3.59 2.95
C GLN A 528 -23.10 -3.18 2.99
N TRP A 529 -22.82 -1.93 3.33
CA TRP A 529 -21.47 -1.40 3.43
C TRP A 529 -20.66 -2.11 4.53
N LEU A 530 -21.22 -2.26 5.73
CA LEU A 530 -20.58 -3.03 6.81
C LEU A 530 -20.32 -4.50 6.46
N LYS A 531 -21.18 -5.09 5.62
CA LYS A 531 -21.06 -6.48 5.17
C LYS A 531 -19.97 -6.69 4.10
N THR A 532 -19.80 -5.73 3.19
CA THR A 532 -18.99 -5.92 1.97
C THR A 532 -17.70 -5.11 1.92
N ALA A 533 -17.64 -3.95 2.58
CA ALA A 533 -16.46 -3.09 2.55
C ALA A 533 -15.24 -3.80 3.13
N GLN A 534 -14.07 -3.53 2.54
CA GLN A 534 -12.82 -3.86 3.20
C GLN A 534 -12.65 -2.91 4.40
N ILE A 535 -12.45 -3.46 5.59
CA ILE A 535 -12.30 -2.67 6.82
C ILE A 535 -10.85 -2.76 7.28
N THR A 536 -10.21 -1.62 7.43
CA THR A 536 -8.86 -1.53 8.00
C THR A 536 -8.91 -0.65 9.23
N VAL A 537 -8.58 -1.23 10.38
CA VAL A 537 -8.45 -0.53 11.65
C VAL A 537 -6.97 -0.31 11.91
N LEU A 538 -6.55 0.94 12.07
CA LEU A 538 -5.18 1.28 12.44
C LEU A 538 -5.19 2.05 13.75
N VAL A 539 -4.37 1.62 14.71
CA VAL A 539 -4.32 2.23 16.04
C VAL A 539 -2.86 2.55 16.38
N ALA A 540 -2.56 3.79 16.75
CA ALA A 540 -1.21 4.21 17.13
C ALA A 540 -1.17 4.87 18.52
N GLY A 541 -0.16 4.55 19.31
CA GLY A 541 0.01 5.02 20.69
C GLY A 541 0.25 3.90 21.70
N ARG A 542 -0.20 4.12 22.95
CA ARG A 542 0.04 3.21 24.08
C ARG A 542 -1.20 2.38 24.38
N PHE A 543 -1.08 1.06 24.29
CA PHE A 543 -2.20 0.14 24.46
C PHE A 543 -1.85 -1.02 25.39
N ASP A 544 -2.74 -1.30 26.34
CA ASP A 544 -2.70 -2.55 27.10
C ASP A 544 -3.36 -3.69 26.32
N ASN A 545 -3.20 -4.92 26.81
CA ASN A 545 -3.77 -6.10 26.16
C ASN A 545 -5.30 -6.10 26.18
N GLU A 546 -5.92 -5.50 27.20
CA GLU A 546 -7.37 -5.31 27.30
C GLU A 546 -7.90 -4.52 26.09
N LEU A 547 -7.26 -3.39 25.76
CA LEU A 547 -7.65 -2.56 24.63
C LEU A 547 -7.40 -3.25 23.29
N LYS A 548 -6.27 -3.96 23.14
CA LYS A 548 -5.97 -4.71 21.91
C LYS A 548 -7.05 -5.75 21.62
N GLU A 549 -7.40 -6.57 22.61
CA GLU A 549 -8.46 -7.56 22.47
C GLU A 549 -9.81 -6.91 22.18
N LYS A 550 -10.13 -5.82 22.86
CA LYS A 550 -11.33 -5.04 22.58
C LYS A 550 -11.40 -4.53 21.14
N ILE A 551 -10.30 -4.01 20.60
CA ILE A 551 -10.22 -3.53 19.21
C ILE A 551 -10.43 -4.67 18.22
N VAL A 552 -9.77 -5.82 18.46
CA VAL A 552 -9.86 -6.99 17.57
C VAL A 552 -11.27 -7.59 17.61
N ASN A 553 -11.82 -7.79 18.81
CA ASN A 553 -13.08 -8.52 19.02
C ASN A 553 -14.32 -7.67 18.70
N ALA A 554 -14.19 -6.34 18.61
CA ALA A 554 -15.31 -5.44 18.25
C ALA A 554 -15.98 -5.79 16.91
N TRP A 555 -15.26 -6.50 16.04
CA TRP A 555 -15.68 -6.81 14.68
C TRP A 555 -16.16 -8.25 14.50
N ASP A 556 -16.00 -9.11 15.51
CA ASP A 556 -16.27 -10.55 15.42
C ASP A 556 -17.75 -10.86 15.18
N ASN A 557 -18.63 -9.96 15.61
CA ASN A 557 -20.08 -10.10 15.44
C ASN A 557 -20.60 -9.55 14.10
N LEU A 558 -19.74 -8.99 13.25
CA LEU A 558 -20.19 -8.56 11.92
C LEU A 558 -20.52 -9.78 11.05
N PRO A 559 -21.60 -9.73 10.23
CA PRO A 559 -21.96 -10.81 9.33
C PRO A 559 -20.80 -11.17 8.41
N ASN A 560 -20.30 -12.40 8.51
CA ASN A 560 -19.19 -12.92 7.72
C ASN A 560 -19.70 -13.99 6.76
N ASN A 561 -20.20 -13.57 5.60
CA ASN A 561 -20.78 -14.46 4.60
C ASN A 561 -19.83 -14.71 3.40
N GLY A 562 -18.53 -14.48 3.56
CA GLY A 562 -17.53 -14.65 2.49
C GLY A 562 -17.56 -13.61 1.36
N GLY A 563 -18.32 -12.52 1.51
CA GLY A 563 -18.49 -11.47 0.50
C GLY A 563 -17.69 -10.19 0.73
N ARG A 564 -16.73 -10.19 1.66
CA ARG A 564 -15.93 -9.00 1.97
C ARG A 564 -14.83 -8.80 0.94
N LEU A 565 -14.68 -7.56 0.48
CA LEU A 565 -13.68 -7.18 -0.51
C LEU A 565 -12.26 -7.24 0.06
N ARG A 566 -11.29 -7.61 -0.79
CA ARG A 566 -9.85 -7.55 -0.48
C ARG A 566 -9.11 -6.95 -1.67
N ARG A 567 -8.55 -5.75 -1.47
CA ARG A 567 -7.75 -5.08 -2.49
C ARG A 567 -6.44 -5.80 -2.76
N LEU A 568 -6.09 -5.91 -4.03
CA LEU A 568 -4.78 -6.38 -4.51
C LEU A 568 -4.02 -5.21 -5.15
N PRO A 569 -2.91 -4.71 -4.54
CA PRO A 569 -2.17 -3.57 -5.07
C PRO A 569 -1.73 -3.77 -6.53
N GLY A 570 -1.94 -2.77 -7.40
CA GLY A 570 -1.60 -2.82 -8.83
C GLY A 570 -2.72 -3.38 -9.70
N ARG A 571 -3.68 -4.09 -9.11
CA ARG A 571 -4.96 -4.47 -9.73
C ARG A 571 -6.08 -3.55 -9.24
N GLU A 572 -6.07 -3.25 -7.95
CA GLU A 572 -7.04 -2.41 -7.24
C GLU A 572 -6.31 -1.41 -6.32
N PRO A 573 -6.53 -0.10 -6.45
CA PRO A 573 -7.28 0.56 -7.52
C PRO A 573 -6.76 0.26 -8.93
N SER A 574 -7.65 0.21 -9.91
CA SER A 574 -7.25 -0.08 -11.28
C SER A 574 -6.37 1.03 -11.86
N PRO A 575 -5.40 0.69 -12.72
CA PRO A 575 -4.66 1.67 -13.51
C PRO A 575 -5.59 2.62 -14.27
N PHE A 576 -5.27 3.91 -14.26
CA PHE A 576 -5.99 4.90 -15.04
C PHE A 576 -5.60 4.84 -16.51
N LEU A 577 -6.58 4.75 -17.42
CA LEU A 577 -6.36 4.80 -18.86
C LEU A 577 -6.38 6.24 -19.35
N VAL A 578 -5.24 6.74 -19.82
CA VAL A 578 -5.16 8.09 -20.37
C VAL A 578 -5.84 8.12 -21.74
N GLY A 579 -6.81 9.02 -21.92
CA GLY A 579 -7.50 9.27 -23.19
C GLY A 579 -6.75 10.25 -24.11
N ASP A 580 -7.43 10.73 -25.15
CA ASP A 580 -6.89 11.75 -26.05
C ASP A 580 -6.75 13.12 -25.36
N PRO A 581 -5.80 13.97 -25.78
CA PRO A 581 -5.67 15.31 -25.23
C PRO A 581 -6.92 16.18 -25.45
N VAL A 582 -7.35 16.86 -24.39
CA VAL A 582 -8.55 17.71 -24.37
C VAL A 582 -8.18 19.17 -24.08
N HIS A 583 -8.77 20.08 -24.84
CA HIS A 583 -8.66 21.53 -24.62
C HIS A 583 -10.06 22.16 -24.57
N VAL A 584 -10.40 22.77 -23.43
CA VAL A 584 -11.73 23.37 -23.19
C VAL A 584 -11.58 24.79 -22.67
N VAL A 585 -12.40 25.70 -23.22
CA VAL A 585 -12.54 27.08 -22.74
C VAL A 585 -13.99 27.30 -22.32
N GLU A 586 -14.17 27.72 -21.07
CA GLU A 586 -15.47 28.05 -20.48
C GLU A 586 -15.49 29.52 -20.03
N LYS A 587 -16.66 30.16 -20.07
CA LYS A 587 -16.86 31.53 -19.58
C LYS A 587 -17.57 31.51 -18.23
N ALA A 588 -17.18 32.42 -17.34
CA ALA A 588 -17.85 32.60 -16.05
C ALA A 588 -17.78 34.07 -15.57
N PRO A 589 -18.64 34.48 -14.61
CA PRO A 589 -18.60 35.81 -14.03
C PRO A 589 -17.42 35.97 -13.04
N ILE A 590 -16.20 36.02 -13.58
CA ILE A 590 -14.94 36.15 -12.86
C ILE A 590 -14.13 37.33 -13.40
N ARG A 591 -13.23 37.87 -12.56
CA ARG A 591 -12.32 38.97 -12.97
C ARG A 591 -11.04 38.50 -13.65
N MET A 592 -10.54 37.33 -13.22
CA MET A 592 -9.25 36.79 -13.62
C MET A 592 -9.45 35.39 -14.16
N SER A 593 -8.79 35.06 -15.26
CA SER A 593 -8.84 33.75 -15.85
C SER A 593 -8.21 32.70 -14.92
N ARG A 594 -8.69 31.46 -15.01
CA ARG A 594 -8.14 30.31 -14.29
C ARG A 594 -7.73 29.22 -15.26
N LEU A 595 -6.54 28.68 -15.07
CA LEU A 595 -6.03 27.56 -15.84
C LEU A 595 -5.97 26.33 -14.95
N GLY A 596 -6.49 25.22 -15.46
CA GLY A 596 -6.24 23.88 -14.96
C GLY A 596 -5.53 23.07 -16.04
N ILE A 597 -4.32 22.59 -15.75
CA ILE A 597 -3.48 21.86 -16.70
C ILE A 597 -3.13 20.52 -16.11
N MET A 598 -3.40 19.44 -16.83
CA MET A 598 -3.06 18.08 -16.42
C MET A 598 -2.01 17.50 -17.35
N TYR A 599 -0.93 16.96 -16.79
CA TYR A 599 0.04 16.15 -17.52
C TYR A 599 0.00 14.72 -16.99
N SER A 600 -0.02 13.74 -17.89
CA SER A 600 0.11 12.32 -17.57
C SER A 600 1.53 11.82 -17.82
N GLY A 601 1.85 10.63 -17.32
CA GLY A 601 3.14 9.96 -17.58
C GLY A 601 4.01 9.80 -16.35
N LEU A 602 3.47 10.04 -15.15
CA LEU A 602 4.16 9.71 -13.90
C LEU A 602 4.25 8.20 -13.68
N ARG A 603 5.11 7.80 -12.75
CA ARG A 603 5.23 6.40 -12.32
C ARG A 603 3.88 5.87 -11.79
N PRO A 604 3.62 4.56 -11.87
CA PRO A 604 2.49 3.94 -11.19
C PRO A 604 2.49 4.24 -9.70
N TYR A 605 1.29 4.38 -9.11
CA TYR A 605 1.13 4.64 -7.67
C TYR A 605 1.70 3.53 -6.77
N THR A 606 1.95 2.34 -7.33
CA THR A 606 2.52 1.16 -6.66
C THR A 606 4.04 1.16 -6.61
N SER A 607 4.71 2.02 -7.39
CA SER A 607 6.16 2.06 -7.51
C SER A 607 6.83 2.49 -6.21
N PHE A 608 7.96 1.88 -5.86
CA PHE A 608 8.85 2.33 -4.78
C PHE A 608 9.59 3.63 -5.11
N ARG A 609 9.56 4.08 -6.36
CA ARG A 609 10.26 5.29 -6.85
C ARG A 609 9.38 6.54 -6.84
N VAL A 610 8.29 6.53 -6.07
CA VAL A 610 7.40 7.69 -5.92
C VAL A 610 8.10 8.94 -5.38
N GLY A 611 9.22 8.80 -4.66
CA GLY A 611 10.02 9.95 -4.24
C GLY A 611 10.53 10.81 -5.40
N GLU A 612 10.69 10.24 -6.61
CA GLU A 612 11.02 11.00 -7.82
C GLU A 612 9.91 11.99 -8.19
N ILE A 613 8.66 11.58 -8.01
CA ILE A 613 7.49 12.43 -8.25
C ILE A 613 7.47 13.58 -7.24
N ASP A 614 7.80 13.31 -5.98
CA ASP A 614 7.83 14.32 -4.93
C ASP A 614 8.95 15.34 -5.16
N VAL A 615 10.14 14.90 -5.57
CA VAL A 615 11.25 15.78 -5.96
C VAL A 615 10.87 16.63 -7.18
N LEU A 616 10.28 16.03 -8.21
CA LEU A 616 9.80 16.74 -9.41
C LEU A 616 8.76 17.82 -9.04
N ASN A 617 7.78 17.46 -8.20
CA ASN A 617 6.77 18.40 -7.72
C ASN A 617 7.40 19.56 -6.93
N ASN A 618 8.42 19.27 -6.11
CA ASN A 618 9.15 20.30 -5.37
C ASN A 618 9.91 21.27 -6.27
N MET A 619 10.61 20.75 -7.28
CA MET A 619 11.31 21.57 -8.27
C MET A 619 10.35 22.49 -9.04
N LEU A 620 9.10 22.06 -9.22
CA LEU A 620 8.07 22.84 -9.89
C LEU A 620 7.45 23.92 -9.01
N ALA A 621 7.02 23.63 -7.78
CA ALA A 621 6.14 24.55 -7.04
C ALA A 621 6.40 24.74 -5.54
N SER A 622 7.29 23.99 -4.90
CA SER A 622 7.31 23.94 -3.42
C SER A 622 8.16 25.02 -2.75
N ALA A 623 8.92 25.82 -3.50
CA ALA A 623 9.74 26.89 -2.95
C ALA A 623 9.67 28.17 -3.79
N SER A 624 10.06 29.31 -3.21
CA SER A 624 10.09 30.60 -3.92
C SER A 624 11.06 30.63 -5.12
N HIS A 625 12.05 29.74 -5.12
CA HIS A 625 12.99 29.51 -6.23
C HIS A 625 12.57 28.38 -7.18
N SER A 626 11.37 27.83 -7.05
CA SER A 626 10.85 26.80 -7.95
C SER A 626 10.51 27.34 -9.34
N LEU A 627 10.51 26.46 -10.35
CA LEU A 627 10.39 26.90 -11.74
C LEU A 627 9.02 27.50 -12.09
N LEU A 628 7.94 27.12 -11.42
CA LEU A 628 6.64 27.78 -11.64
C LEU A 628 6.61 29.16 -10.98
N HIS A 629 7.27 29.35 -9.84
CA HIS A 629 7.41 30.68 -9.23
C HIS A 629 8.26 31.63 -10.10
N ASP A 630 9.21 31.10 -10.89
CA ASP A 630 9.91 31.90 -11.91
C ASP A 630 8.97 32.51 -12.93
N ILE A 631 7.89 31.82 -13.29
CA ILE A 631 6.89 32.36 -14.24
C ILE A 631 6.23 33.60 -13.66
N VAL A 632 5.86 33.56 -12.37
CA VAL A 632 5.29 34.71 -11.66
C VAL A 632 6.30 35.87 -11.64
N ARG A 633 7.58 35.59 -11.37
CA ARG A 633 8.64 36.61 -11.36
C ARG A 633 8.91 37.22 -12.73
N GLN A 634 8.89 36.42 -13.79
CA GLN A 634 9.17 36.86 -15.17
C GLN A 634 7.98 37.54 -15.84
N HIS A 635 6.76 37.22 -15.39
CA HIS A 635 5.53 37.71 -15.97
C HIS A 635 4.54 38.16 -14.86
N PRO A 636 4.91 39.15 -14.02
CA PRO A 636 4.09 39.59 -12.90
C PRO A 636 2.75 40.19 -13.36
N ASP A 637 2.69 40.76 -14.56
CA ASP A 637 1.46 41.30 -15.15
C ASP A 637 0.53 40.24 -15.73
N ALA A 638 1.00 38.99 -15.85
CA ALA A 638 0.26 37.89 -16.47
C ALA A 638 -0.17 36.80 -15.47
N VAL A 639 0.62 36.51 -14.44
CA VAL A 639 0.33 35.42 -13.49
C VAL A 639 0.33 35.95 -12.06
N HIS A 640 -0.80 35.79 -11.38
CA HIS A 640 -0.94 36.20 -9.98
C HIS A 640 -0.62 35.07 -9.00
N HIS A 641 -0.92 33.85 -9.40
CA HIS A 641 -0.67 32.67 -8.57
C HIS A 641 -0.53 31.45 -9.47
N ILE A 642 0.38 30.57 -9.11
CA ILE A 642 0.54 29.27 -9.76
C ILE A 642 0.93 28.24 -8.70
N SER A 643 0.38 27.04 -8.82
CA SER A 643 0.65 25.93 -7.91
C SER A 643 0.62 24.62 -8.65
N CYS A 644 1.21 23.60 -8.04
CA CYS A 644 1.29 22.25 -8.58
C CYS A 644 0.89 21.26 -7.49
N ARG A 645 0.26 20.16 -7.88
CA ARG A 645 0.03 18.98 -7.05
C ARG A 645 0.02 17.73 -7.90
N THR A 646 0.17 16.58 -7.26
CA THR A 646 0.16 15.28 -7.93
C THR A 646 -1.14 14.54 -7.65
N PHE A 647 -1.54 13.70 -8.59
CA PHE A 647 -2.64 12.74 -8.47
C PHE A 647 -2.07 11.33 -8.73
N PRO A 648 -1.54 10.65 -7.69
CA PRO A 648 -0.81 9.39 -7.86
C PRO A 648 -1.60 8.30 -8.58
N PHE A 649 -2.89 8.12 -8.24
CA PHE A 649 -3.76 7.11 -8.84
C PHE A 649 -4.21 7.44 -10.27
N LEU A 650 -3.94 8.66 -10.74
CA LEU A 650 -4.12 9.05 -12.15
C LEU A 650 -2.77 9.10 -12.88
N SER A 651 -1.67 8.78 -12.20
CA SER A 651 -0.30 8.95 -12.69
C SER A 651 -0.08 10.31 -13.38
N SER A 652 -0.62 11.36 -12.75
CA SER A 652 -0.73 12.69 -13.34
C SER A 652 -0.31 13.81 -12.38
N ILE A 653 0.11 14.93 -12.96
CA ILE A 653 0.45 16.17 -12.28
C ILE A 653 -0.50 17.27 -12.74
N TYR A 654 -1.02 18.03 -11.78
CA TYR A 654 -1.97 19.12 -12.00
C TYR A 654 -1.35 20.45 -11.63
N ILE A 655 -1.40 21.37 -12.58
CA ILE A 655 -0.94 22.74 -12.43
C ILE A 655 -2.17 23.65 -12.50
N HIS A 656 -2.32 24.50 -11.48
CA HIS A 656 -3.35 25.52 -11.42
C HIS A 656 -2.73 26.91 -11.47
N ALA A 657 -3.24 27.79 -12.32
CA ALA A 657 -2.80 29.19 -12.40
C ALA A 657 -3.96 30.19 -12.39
N ILE A 658 -3.73 31.35 -11.78
CA ILE A 658 -4.60 32.54 -11.84
C ILE A 658 -3.92 33.54 -12.77
N VAL A 659 -4.59 33.89 -13.86
CA VAL A 659 -3.98 34.54 -15.02
C VAL A 659 -4.78 35.78 -15.43
N THR A 660 -4.06 36.82 -15.84
CA THR A 660 -4.66 38.03 -16.43
C THR A 660 -5.36 37.68 -17.74
N PRO A 661 -6.62 38.08 -17.95
CA PRO A 661 -7.37 37.76 -19.16
C PRO A 661 -6.61 38.12 -20.45
N GLY A 662 -6.57 37.20 -21.41
CA GLY A 662 -5.85 37.36 -22.68
C GLY A 662 -4.36 36.97 -22.63
N GLN A 663 -3.84 36.56 -21.47
CA GLN A 663 -2.46 36.08 -21.31
C GLN A 663 -2.36 34.55 -21.16
N GLU A 664 -3.46 33.81 -21.30
CA GLU A 664 -3.56 32.37 -21.01
C GLU A 664 -2.53 31.55 -21.80
N ASP A 665 -2.49 31.73 -23.13
CA ASP A 665 -1.55 31.02 -24.01
C ASP A 665 -0.08 31.29 -23.68
N LYS A 666 0.22 32.51 -23.24
CA LYS A 666 1.57 32.90 -22.83
C LYS A 666 1.98 32.13 -21.59
N VAL A 667 1.08 31.98 -20.62
CA VAL A 667 1.29 31.23 -19.38
C VAL A 667 1.42 29.73 -19.67
N LEU A 668 0.55 29.17 -20.52
CA LEU A 668 0.64 27.77 -20.95
C LEU A 668 2.01 27.45 -21.56
N ARG A 669 2.48 28.28 -22.50
CA ARG A 669 3.82 28.13 -23.10
C ARG A 669 4.95 28.34 -22.09
N ALA A 670 4.75 29.14 -21.04
CA ALA A 670 5.73 29.31 -19.99
C ALA A 670 5.85 28.04 -19.13
N VAL A 671 4.72 27.41 -18.77
CA VAL A 671 4.69 26.14 -18.03
C VAL A 671 5.39 25.04 -18.81
N ASP A 672 5.05 24.86 -20.09
CA ASP A 672 5.68 23.84 -20.95
C ASP A 672 7.20 24.03 -21.04
N ARG A 673 7.67 25.29 -21.11
CA ARG A 673 9.10 25.59 -21.11
C ARG A 673 9.79 25.19 -19.80
N GLN A 674 9.15 25.39 -18.65
CA GLN A 674 9.74 24.99 -17.38
C GLN A 674 9.84 23.47 -17.24
N LEU A 675 8.80 22.72 -17.64
CA LEU A 675 8.86 21.25 -17.69
C LEU A 675 9.94 20.76 -18.64
N LYS A 676 10.08 21.40 -19.81
CA LYS A 676 11.15 21.09 -20.76
C LYS A 676 12.54 21.32 -20.19
N LYS A 677 12.74 22.38 -19.39
CA LYS A 677 14.03 22.61 -18.71
C LYS A 677 14.39 21.46 -17.78
N ILE A 678 13.42 20.92 -17.03
CA ILE A 678 13.65 19.73 -16.19
C ILE A 678 14.01 18.55 -17.10
N ALA A 679 13.21 18.26 -18.11
CA ALA A 679 13.46 17.15 -19.04
C ALA A 679 14.84 17.19 -19.71
N THR A 680 15.37 18.38 -20.01
CA THR A 680 16.69 18.57 -20.64
C THR A 680 17.83 18.82 -19.64
N GLY A 681 17.59 18.76 -18.33
CA GLY A 681 18.59 19.08 -17.31
C GLY A 681 19.04 20.55 -17.31
N SER A 682 18.29 21.45 -17.95
CA SER A 682 18.62 22.86 -18.13
C SER A 682 18.10 23.74 -16.98
N TYR A 683 18.44 23.36 -15.75
CA TYR A 683 18.09 24.08 -14.52
C TYR A 683 19.31 24.18 -13.60
N PRO A 684 19.35 25.13 -12.64
CA PRO A 684 20.45 25.25 -11.69
C PRO A 684 20.56 23.98 -10.82
N PRO A 685 21.75 23.37 -10.66
CA PRO A 685 21.92 22.16 -9.85
C PRO A 685 21.38 22.28 -8.42
N GLU A 686 21.44 23.48 -7.83
CA GLU A 686 20.96 23.78 -6.48
C GLU A 686 19.44 23.56 -6.35
N LEU A 687 18.68 23.69 -7.44
CA LEU A 687 17.23 23.44 -7.44
C LEU A 687 16.94 21.97 -7.11
N PHE A 688 17.67 21.03 -7.73
CA PHE A 688 17.53 19.61 -7.44
C PHE A 688 17.96 19.31 -6.01
N THR A 689 19.16 19.74 -5.61
CA THR A 689 19.70 19.47 -4.28
C THR A 689 18.79 20.01 -3.17
N SER A 690 18.31 21.24 -3.28
CA SER A 690 17.38 21.82 -2.29
C SER A 690 16.02 21.13 -2.28
N SER A 691 15.50 20.71 -3.44
CA SER A 691 14.24 19.96 -3.53
C SER A 691 14.34 18.60 -2.87
N LEU A 692 15.47 17.92 -3.06
CA LEU A 692 15.76 16.61 -2.47
C LEU A 692 15.90 16.71 -0.94
N GLU A 693 16.67 17.68 -0.43
CA GLU A 693 16.80 17.92 1.01
C GLU A 693 15.46 18.28 1.66
N MET A 694 14.60 19.03 0.97
CA MET A 694 13.27 19.34 1.48
C MET A 694 12.39 18.08 1.63
N ILE A 695 12.43 17.14 0.68
CA ILE A 695 11.71 15.85 0.83
C ILE A 695 12.26 15.05 1.99
N LYS A 696 13.59 14.97 2.15
CA LYS A 696 14.21 14.28 3.29
C LYS A 696 13.73 14.86 4.62
N ASN A 697 13.74 16.19 4.75
CA ASN A 697 13.28 16.87 5.95
C ASN A 697 11.78 16.65 6.22
N GLN A 698 10.95 16.67 5.17
CA GLN A 698 9.53 16.36 5.28
C GLN A 698 9.28 14.92 5.75
N LEU A 699 10.06 13.95 5.25
CA LEU A 699 9.97 12.56 5.72
C LEU A 699 10.37 12.43 7.20
N ILE A 700 11.43 13.12 7.62
CA ILE A 700 11.87 13.12 9.02
C ILE A 700 10.80 13.73 9.92
N SER A 701 10.19 14.86 9.53
CA SER A 701 9.19 15.53 10.36
C SER A 701 7.89 14.74 10.51
N ILE A 702 7.63 13.72 9.66
CA ILE A 702 6.49 12.81 9.85
C ILE A 702 6.60 12.09 11.20
N ALA A 703 7.83 11.77 11.65
CA ALA A 703 8.06 11.02 12.88
C ALA A 703 7.75 11.85 14.15
N ASP A 704 7.55 13.16 14.04
CA ASP A 704 7.28 14.05 15.17
C ASP A 704 5.81 14.04 15.62
N GLU A 705 4.91 13.52 14.78
CA GLU A 705 3.48 13.43 15.08
C GLU A 705 2.93 12.04 14.78
N MET A 706 2.33 11.42 15.79
CA MET A 706 1.77 10.07 15.70
C MET A 706 0.72 9.89 14.59
N GLU A 707 -0.13 10.89 14.34
CA GLU A 707 -1.06 10.82 13.20
C GLU A 707 -0.33 10.80 11.87
N ASN A 708 0.71 11.63 11.71
CA ASN A 708 1.46 11.68 10.46
C ASN A 708 2.14 10.33 10.22
N MET A 709 2.71 9.72 11.26
CA MET A 709 3.23 8.34 11.19
C MET A 709 2.17 7.35 10.73
N LEU A 710 0.97 7.36 11.36
CA LEU A 710 -0.11 6.43 11.02
C LEU A 710 -0.66 6.66 9.60
N SER A 711 -0.82 7.92 9.21
CA SER A 711 -1.28 8.34 7.89
C SER A 711 -0.28 7.96 6.79
N PHE A 712 1.02 8.16 7.04
CA PHE A 712 2.09 7.72 6.15
C PHE A 712 2.02 6.20 5.94
N ARG A 713 1.97 5.42 7.03
CA ARG A 713 1.89 3.95 6.95
C ARG A 713 0.63 3.47 6.24
N ARG A 714 -0.53 4.05 6.52
CA ARG A 714 -1.77 3.79 5.79
C ARG A 714 -1.60 4.00 4.29
N ASN A 715 -0.98 5.11 3.88
CA ASN A 715 -0.75 5.39 2.46
C ASN A 715 0.21 4.36 1.81
N GLN A 716 1.22 3.90 2.55
CA GLN A 716 2.10 2.82 2.09
C GLN A 716 1.37 1.48 1.95
N LEU A 717 0.45 1.16 2.87
CA LEU A 717 -0.40 -0.04 2.79
C LEU A 717 -1.37 0.03 1.62
N THR A 718 -2.05 1.17 1.42
CA THR A 718 -2.96 1.40 0.28
C THR A 718 -2.24 1.23 -1.06
N ALA A 719 -0.99 1.69 -1.16
CA ALA A 719 -0.17 1.53 -2.37
C ALA A 719 0.51 0.14 -2.46
N GLY A 720 0.35 -0.70 -1.44
CA GLY A 720 0.99 -2.01 -1.32
C GLY A 720 2.46 -1.99 -0.92
N ARG A 721 3.13 -0.83 -0.83
CA ARG A 721 4.59 -0.76 -0.59
C ARG A 721 5.02 -1.27 0.77
N ASN A 722 4.26 -0.98 1.82
CA ASN A 722 4.56 -1.35 3.21
C ASN A 722 6.00 -0.97 3.68
N ILE A 723 6.47 0.22 3.32
CA ILE A 723 7.77 0.75 3.78
C ILE A 723 7.61 1.65 5.00
N ASP A 724 8.65 1.73 5.81
CA ASP A 724 8.76 2.70 6.90
C ASP A 724 9.36 4.03 6.42
N ILE A 725 9.43 4.99 7.36
CA ILE A 725 9.98 6.31 7.08
C ILE A 725 11.47 6.17 6.71
N ASP A 726 12.22 5.35 7.44
CA ASP A 726 13.65 5.11 7.19
C ASP A 726 13.90 4.46 5.82
N GLY A 727 13.09 3.47 5.43
CA GLY A 727 13.15 2.84 4.11
C GLY A 727 12.77 3.81 3.00
N ALA A 728 11.75 4.65 3.20
CA ALA A 728 11.44 5.72 2.24
C ALA A 728 12.58 6.74 2.12
N LEU A 729 13.20 7.11 3.24
CA LEU A 729 14.35 8.02 3.28
C LEU A 729 15.57 7.40 2.59
N ALA A 730 15.82 6.11 2.79
CA ALA A 730 16.90 5.36 2.15
C ALA A 730 16.73 5.35 0.63
N LEU A 731 15.51 5.17 0.12
CA LEU A 731 15.20 5.25 -1.32
C LEU A 731 15.38 6.67 -1.86
N VAL A 732 14.83 7.69 -1.16
CA VAL A 732 14.95 9.09 -1.59
C VAL A 732 16.39 9.55 -1.66
N ARG A 733 17.26 9.12 -0.74
CA ARG A 733 18.69 9.48 -0.73
C ARG A 733 19.44 9.08 -2.00
N GLN A 734 18.93 8.11 -2.77
CA GLN A 734 19.58 7.58 -3.97
C GLN A 734 19.08 8.20 -5.27
N ILE A 735 18.09 9.11 -5.20
CA ILE A 735 17.54 9.75 -6.38
C ILE A 735 18.61 10.61 -7.06
N THR A 736 18.74 10.48 -8.39
CA THR A 736 19.66 11.27 -9.20
C THR A 736 18.93 12.30 -10.08
N PRO A 737 19.61 13.38 -10.52
CA PRO A 737 19.03 14.34 -11.47
C PRO A 737 18.54 13.68 -12.76
N GLU A 738 19.29 12.70 -13.29
CA GLU A 738 18.97 12.01 -14.55
C GLU A 738 17.62 11.30 -14.48
N GLN A 739 17.29 10.69 -13.33
CA GLN A 739 16.01 10.03 -13.12
C GLN A 739 14.84 11.03 -13.14
N ILE A 740 15.04 12.22 -12.56
CA ILE A 740 14.03 13.29 -12.60
C ILE A 740 13.87 13.84 -14.03
N ASN A 741 14.96 13.99 -14.76
CA ASN A 741 14.94 14.44 -16.16
C ASN A 741 14.18 13.43 -17.03
N GLU A 742 14.44 12.14 -16.87
CA GLU A 742 13.73 11.08 -17.59
C GLU A 742 12.23 11.08 -17.25
N LEU A 743 11.88 11.22 -15.97
CA LEU A 743 10.48 11.32 -15.53
C LEU A 743 9.78 12.52 -16.16
N ALA A 744 10.42 13.69 -16.15
CA ALA A 744 9.88 14.90 -16.77
C ALA A 744 9.76 14.78 -18.29
N ALA A 745 10.68 14.07 -18.96
CA ALA A 745 10.65 13.85 -20.41
C ALA A 745 9.46 12.98 -20.86
N LYS A 746 8.92 12.14 -19.96
CA LYS A 746 7.73 11.30 -20.21
C LYS A 746 6.41 12.04 -20.01
N LEU A 747 6.43 13.24 -19.43
CA LEU A 747 5.21 14.00 -19.19
C LEU A 747 4.60 14.51 -20.49
N THR A 748 3.31 14.25 -20.64
CA THR A 748 2.51 14.66 -21.79
C THR A 748 1.31 15.45 -21.32
N ARG A 749 1.06 16.63 -21.90
CA ARG A 749 -0.10 17.45 -21.55
C ARG A 749 -1.36 16.78 -22.08
N GLN A 750 -2.25 16.41 -21.17
CA GLN A 750 -3.50 15.72 -21.51
C GLN A 750 -4.72 16.62 -21.42
N VAL A 751 -4.78 17.51 -20.43
CA VAL A 751 -5.93 18.43 -20.30
C VAL A 751 -5.44 19.84 -20.17
N THR A 752 -6.09 20.74 -20.91
CA THR A 752 -6.02 22.18 -20.70
C THR A 752 -7.44 22.71 -20.56
N TYR A 753 -7.79 23.14 -19.36
CA TYR A 753 -9.06 23.77 -19.06
C TYR A 753 -8.83 25.25 -18.73
N VAL A 754 -9.53 26.13 -19.44
CA VAL A 754 -9.40 27.58 -19.32
C VAL A 754 -10.76 28.16 -18.95
N LEU A 755 -10.86 28.76 -17.77
CA LEU A 755 -12.03 29.53 -17.37
C LEU A 755 -11.73 31.02 -17.55
N VAL A 756 -12.45 31.71 -18.44
CA VAL A 756 -12.25 33.13 -18.75
C VAL A 756 -13.42 34.00 -18.28
N PRO A 757 -13.21 35.31 -18.07
CA PRO A 757 -14.30 36.26 -17.80
C PRO A 757 -15.36 36.30 -18.91
N GLU A 758 -16.62 36.50 -18.54
CA GLU A 758 -17.66 36.97 -19.43
C GLU A 758 -17.38 38.42 -19.87
N ALA A 759 -17.64 38.75 -21.14
CA ALA A 759 -17.25 40.01 -21.76
C ALA A 759 -17.90 41.29 -21.17
N GLU A 760 -18.82 41.16 -20.19
CA GLU A 760 -19.58 42.27 -19.58
C GLU A 760 -19.44 42.37 -18.04
N ALA A 761 -18.45 41.70 -17.44
CA ALA A 761 -18.30 41.66 -15.97
C ALA A 761 -18.09 43.03 -15.28
N ASP A 762 -17.75 44.09 -16.03
CA ASP A 762 -17.61 45.46 -15.51
C ASP A 762 -18.95 46.16 -15.20
N THR A 763 -20.09 45.66 -15.71
CA THR A 763 -21.40 46.30 -15.49
C THR A 763 -22.26 45.66 -14.41
N LEU A 764 -21.98 44.40 -14.02
CA LEU A 764 -22.81 43.62 -13.10
C LEU A 764 -22.65 43.94 -11.60
N TYR A 765 -21.67 44.75 -11.20
CA TYR A 765 -21.37 45.03 -9.78
C TYR A 765 -21.75 46.43 -9.29
N LYS A 766 -22.43 47.25 -10.10
CA LYS A 766 -23.12 48.45 -9.62
C LYS A 766 -24.51 48.07 -9.08
N GLY A 767 -24.53 47.46 -7.88
CA GLY A 767 -25.65 47.64 -6.96
C GLY A 767 -26.80 46.62 -6.93
N GLN A 768 -26.58 45.32 -7.11
CA GLN A 768 -27.58 44.31 -6.73
C GLN A 768 -26.98 43.08 -6.02
N SER A 769 -27.69 42.63 -4.98
CA SER A 769 -27.47 41.37 -4.26
C SER A 769 -27.55 40.19 -5.23
N ILE A 770 -26.49 39.39 -5.31
CA ILE A 770 -26.39 38.24 -6.20
C ILE A 770 -27.15 37.06 -5.58
N ASN A 771 -28.41 36.89 -6.00
CA ASN A 771 -29.20 35.67 -5.82
C ASN A 771 -29.37 34.98 -7.19
N SER A 772 -28.26 34.58 -7.81
CA SER A 772 -28.27 33.55 -8.87
C SER A 772 -26.82 33.24 -9.27
N ALA A 773 -26.26 32.16 -8.71
CA ALA A 773 -25.13 31.50 -9.36
C ALA A 773 -25.62 30.93 -10.71
N PRO A 774 -24.79 30.87 -11.76
CA PRO A 774 -25.11 30.12 -12.97
C PRO A 774 -25.47 28.68 -12.59
N ASP A 775 -26.28 28.01 -13.42
CA ASP A 775 -26.80 26.67 -13.16
C ASP A 775 -25.68 25.61 -13.25
N LYS A 776 -24.79 25.61 -12.25
CA LYS A 776 -23.63 24.73 -12.09
C LYS A 776 -24.04 23.26 -11.92
N LYS A 777 -25.33 22.99 -11.73
CA LYS A 777 -25.93 21.65 -11.60
C LYS A 777 -26.10 20.93 -12.94
N ALA A 778 -26.21 21.66 -14.06
CA ALA A 778 -26.46 21.01 -15.34
C ALA A 778 -25.20 20.37 -15.95
N THR A 779 -24.01 20.69 -15.42
CA THR A 779 -22.74 20.35 -16.05
C THR A 779 -21.82 19.47 -15.20
N LEU A 780 -22.04 19.38 -13.88
CA LEU A 780 -21.37 18.51 -12.91
C LEU A 780 -22.39 17.53 -12.34
#